data_AF-A0A848LT61-F1
#
_entry.id   AF-A0A848LT61-F1
#
_cell.length_a   1.000
_cell.length_b   1.000
_cell.length_c   1.000
_cell.angle_alpha   90.00
_cell.angle_beta   90.00
_cell.angle_gamma   90.00
#
_symmetry.space_group_name_H-M   'P 1'
#
loop_
_entity.id
_entity.type
_entity.pdbx_description
1 polymer ?
#
loop_
_entity_poly.entity_id
_entity_poly.type
_entity_poly.pdbx_seq_one_letter_code
_entity_poly.pdbx_strand_id
1 'polypeptide(L)'
;MSEPDVISLRGAKEHNLKNVSLDIPKKKLVVFTGVSGSGKSSLAFDTLYAEGQRRYVESLSAYARQFLGQMEKPKYDTIRGLSPTISIEQKAASNNPRSTVGTVTEVHDYLRVLYASIGVQHCPNCGRKVGKQSAQQIVEEILKAPAGTKLQVLAPLVTNRKGEHKDLLAEAQKRGFSRARIDGVLKSLEERIELDKKSKHDIALVIDRLVLKPDLKTRLTDSVETALREGKGTLIVTDEKGTLASDRVMSELNACPTCGLSFGDLTPASFSFNNPLGMCTDCNGLGTKPEMDPDLIVPDPSRSIRDGAIEPWASGMNRGEGWTADFVESLSKAFKIDLDVPYAKLSKREKDTLMHGASGKSFTVEWGEGGKYKMEWEGLVERMMRNFKTTTSEARRAELQKYFSDKPCPSCKSERLRPESRAVKVHGKTIVDLSRLTISDALRFLGDMGLSAHERKIATELLKEIRSRLSFLVDVGLGYLMLDRTASTLSGGESQRIRLASQMGSELTGVIYILDEPSIGLHQRDNGKLLATLKRLRDLGNSVLVVEHDEETMEEADWLVDFGPGAGELGGQVVAQGTPAQVMANEASETGAYLSGRKEIEIPQKRRAPDPKRKLVIQGAQENNLRNVDAEIPLGVFTAVTGVSGAGKSTLINEILYPALARHLYESRESPGKHKSIQGFEHLDKVIDIDQRPIGRTPRSNPATYTKLFDNIRDVFAMTPEARAFGYGPGRFSFNIKGGRCEACEGDGVKLVEMHFLADVYVPCEVCAGKRFNEATLRVRYKGKNIAEVLDMSVREAMEHFGAHKDIMRVLQTLHDVGLSYIRLGQPSPTLSGGEAQRIKLARELARVATGRTLYILDEPTTGLHFEDIRKLLSVLNRLVEAGNSVLVIEHNLDVIKSADWVIDLGPEGGAGGGNILATGTPEEVARVKGSHTGRYLAHVLNKSRRARLGQRVDGPAPGLQEATG
;
A
#
# COMPACT_ATOMS: atom_id res chain seq x y z
N MET A 1 -18.00 -21.44 36.95
CA MET A 1 -16.57 -21.77 36.95
C MET A 1 -15.83 -20.49 36.60
N SER A 2 -14.84 -20.07 37.40
CA SER A 2 -13.99 -18.93 37.06
C SER A 2 -13.24 -19.20 35.75
N GLU A 3 -13.01 -18.16 34.97
CA GLU A 3 -12.18 -18.25 33.77
C GLU A 3 -10.79 -18.79 34.17
N PRO A 4 -10.21 -19.78 33.46
CA PRO A 4 -8.87 -20.27 33.76
C PRO A 4 -7.84 -19.14 33.59
N ASP A 5 -6.86 -19.05 34.49
CA ASP A 5 -5.81 -18.02 34.43
C ASP A 5 -4.72 -18.31 33.38
N VAL A 6 -4.71 -19.53 32.83
CA VAL A 6 -3.74 -19.99 31.82
C VAL A 6 -4.41 -20.68 30.65
N ILE A 7 -3.78 -20.61 29.49
CA ILE A 7 -4.07 -21.46 28.33
C ILE A 7 -3.19 -22.70 28.48
N SER A 8 -3.82 -23.84 28.77
CA SER A 8 -3.13 -25.12 28.94
C SER A 8 -3.18 -25.89 27.62
N LEU A 9 -2.05 -25.96 26.94
CA LEU A 9 -1.82 -26.73 25.73
C LEU A 9 -1.08 -28.03 26.05
N ARG A 10 -1.58 -29.17 25.58
CA ARG A 10 -0.91 -30.46 25.71
C ARG A 10 -0.80 -31.14 24.36
N GLY A 11 0.42 -31.62 24.08
CA GLY A 11 0.74 -32.49 22.96
C GLY A 11 0.57 -31.90 21.57
N ALA A 12 0.94 -30.63 21.36
CA ALA A 12 0.95 -30.02 20.04
C ALA A 12 1.97 -30.67 19.11
N LYS A 13 1.52 -31.04 17.90
CA LYS A 13 2.24 -31.83 16.89
C LYS A 13 2.12 -31.22 15.49
N GLU A 14 1.66 -29.98 15.39
CA GLU A 14 1.53 -29.30 14.11
C GLU A 14 2.91 -29.06 13.48
N HIS A 15 3.04 -29.34 12.19
CA HIS A 15 4.30 -29.28 11.44
C HIS A 15 5.47 -30.03 12.11
N ASN A 16 6.45 -29.32 12.66
CA ASN A 16 7.65 -29.88 13.28
C ASN A 16 7.59 -29.94 14.82
N LEU A 17 6.47 -29.57 15.44
CA LEU A 17 6.31 -29.58 16.89
C LEU A 17 6.41 -31.01 17.46
N LYS A 18 7.26 -31.19 18.47
CA LYS A 18 7.56 -32.49 19.09
C LYS A 18 6.71 -32.72 20.35
N ASN A 19 5.40 -32.87 20.16
CA ASN A 19 4.46 -33.14 21.27
C ASN A 19 4.53 -32.07 22.38
N VAL A 20 4.59 -30.79 21.98
CA VAL A 20 4.84 -29.66 22.88
C VAL A 20 3.67 -29.48 23.85
N SER A 21 4.01 -29.33 25.14
CA SER A 21 3.05 -29.03 26.20
C SER A 21 3.51 -27.77 26.92
N LEU A 22 2.61 -26.80 27.03
CA LEU A 22 2.91 -25.44 27.49
C LEU A 22 1.71 -24.86 28.26
N ASP A 23 2.00 -24.12 29.33
CA ASP A 23 1.00 -23.29 30.03
C ASP A 23 1.33 -21.82 29.77
N ILE A 24 0.43 -21.13 29.09
CA ILE A 24 0.61 -19.73 28.68
C ILE A 24 -0.24 -18.84 29.61
N PRO A 25 0.34 -17.86 30.32
CA PRO A 25 -0.42 -16.99 31.21
C PRO A 25 -1.37 -16.08 30.44
N LYS A 26 -2.61 -15.94 30.91
CA LYS A 26 -3.59 -15.01 30.33
C LYS A 26 -3.43 -13.61 30.92
N LYS A 27 -3.94 -12.61 30.20
CA LYS A 27 -3.86 -11.18 30.55
C LYS A 27 -2.42 -10.69 30.72
N LYS A 28 -1.51 -11.29 29.96
CA LYS A 28 -0.08 -10.99 29.90
C LYS A 28 0.34 -10.72 28.46
N LEU A 29 1.43 -9.98 28.30
CA LEU A 29 2.19 -9.86 27.07
C LEU A 29 3.18 -11.03 27.02
N VAL A 30 2.87 -12.02 26.21
CA VAL A 30 3.67 -13.22 26.02
C VAL A 30 4.41 -13.13 24.69
N VAL A 31 5.72 -13.33 24.70
CA VAL A 31 6.54 -13.30 23.50
C VAL A 31 7.09 -14.69 23.18
N PHE A 32 6.88 -15.14 21.96
CA PHE A 32 7.45 -16.36 21.39
C PHE A 32 8.67 -15.99 20.56
N THR A 33 9.81 -16.60 20.86
CA THR A 33 11.10 -16.31 20.21
C THR A 33 11.87 -17.59 19.90
N GLY A 34 13.04 -17.45 19.30
CA GLY A 34 13.92 -18.55 18.87
C GLY A 34 14.19 -18.54 17.36
N VAL A 35 15.05 -19.44 16.88
CA VAL A 35 15.57 -19.42 15.49
C VAL A 35 14.49 -19.57 14.40
N SER A 36 14.77 -19.09 13.17
CA SER A 36 13.89 -19.24 12.01
C SER A 36 13.56 -20.71 11.78
N GLY A 37 12.27 -21.08 11.69
CA GLY A 37 11.84 -22.48 11.54
C GLY A 37 11.85 -23.32 12.82
N SER A 38 12.00 -22.73 14.02
CA SER A 38 11.98 -23.48 15.29
C SER A 38 10.59 -24.00 15.72
N GLY A 39 9.50 -23.56 15.07
CA GLY A 39 8.12 -23.97 15.37
C GLY A 39 7.26 -22.89 16.04
N LYS A 40 7.75 -21.65 16.17
CA LYS A 40 7.02 -20.51 16.77
C LYS A 40 5.66 -20.28 16.11
N SER A 41 5.66 -20.07 14.79
CA SER A 41 4.44 -19.80 14.01
C SER A 41 3.52 -21.02 13.96
N SER A 42 4.09 -22.23 13.94
CA SER A 42 3.30 -23.47 14.03
C SER A 42 2.50 -23.57 15.33
N LEU A 43 3.05 -23.08 16.44
CA LEU A 43 2.31 -23.01 17.70
C LEU A 43 1.35 -21.82 17.75
N ALA A 44 1.83 -20.63 17.40
CA ALA A 44 1.06 -19.39 17.51
C ALA A 44 -0.12 -19.34 16.53
N PHE A 45 0.14 -19.54 15.23
CA PHE A 45 -0.85 -19.37 14.17
C PHE A 45 -1.53 -20.68 13.80
N ASP A 46 -0.76 -21.72 13.47
CA ASP A 46 -1.32 -22.96 12.94
C ASP A 46 -1.99 -23.82 14.02
N THR A 47 -1.67 -23.58 15.30
CA THR A 47 -2.30 -24.27 16.44
C THR A 47 -3.25 -23.36 17.22
N LEU A 48 -2.75 -22.32 17.90
CA LEU A 48 -3.55 -21.53 18.84
C LEU A 48 -4.58 -20.64 18.13
N TYR A 49 -4.14 -19.85 17.13
CA TYR A 49 -5.05 -19.00 16.36
C TYR A 49 -6.06 -19.83 15.55
N ALA A 50 -5.59 -20.83 14.81
CA ALA A 50 -6.45 -21.69 14.02
C ALA A 50 -7.55 -22.34 14.87
N GLU A 51 -7.18 -22.87 16.05
CA GLU A 51 -8.15 -23.50 16.95
C GLU A 51 -9.10 -22.48 17.61
N GLY A 52 -8.59 -21.31 18.02
CA GLY A 52 -9.41 -20.27 18.64
C GLY A 52 -10.44 -19.68 17.67
N GLN A 53 -10.01 -19.44 16.43
CA GLN A 53 -10.88 -18.97 15.35
C GLN A 53 -11.91 -20.04 15.00
N ARG A 54 -11.48 -21.30 14.82
CA ARG A 54 -12.37 -22.42 14.49
C ARG A 54 -13.46 -22.61 15.55
N ARG A 55 -13.10 -22.70 16.84
CA ARG A 55 -14.06 -22.84 17.95
C ARG A 55 -15.09 -21.71 17.97
N TYR A 56 -14.65 -20.48 17.70
CA TYR A 56 -15.54 -19.33 17.66
C TYR A 56 -16.48 -19.38 16.45
N VAL A 57 -15.98 -19.63 15.25
CA VAL A 57 -16.80 -19.64 14.02
C VAL A 57 -17.78 -20.83 13.99
N GLU A 58 -17.40 -21.99 14.54
CA GLU A 58 -18.30 -23.16 14.71
C GLU A 58 -19.49 -22.89 15.64
N SER A 59 -19.40 -21.84 16.46
CA SER A 59 -20.49 -21.40 17.34
C SER A 59 -21.48 -20.45 16.64
N LEU A 60 -21.11 -19.84 15.50
CA LEU A 60 -21.94 -18.83 14.82
C LEU A 60 -23.19 -19.40 14.14
N SER A 61 -23.07 -20.56 13.47
CA SER A 61 -24.21 -21.21 12.83
C SER A 61 -23.98 -22.71 12.58
N ALA A 62 -25.07 -23.46 12.43
CA ALA A 62 -25.01 -24.88 12.04
C ALA A 62 -24.39 -25.06 10.64
N TYR A 63 -24.62 -24.11 9.72
CA TYR A 63 -24.03 -24.09 8.39
C TYR A 63 -22.50 -23.93 8.45
N ALA A 64 -22.02 -22.95 9.22
CA ALA A 64 -20.58 -22.73 9.41
C ALA A 64 -19.91 -23.97 10.02
N ARG A 65 -20.57 -24.64 10.97
CA ARG A 65 -20.07 -25.89 11.58
C ARG A 65 -19.94 -27.04 10.58
N GLN A 66 -20.92 -27.22 9.69
CA GLN A 66 -20.85 -28.26 8.66
C GLN A 66 -19.69 -28.03 7.70
N PHE A 67 -19.46 -26.77 7.33
CA PHE A 67 -18.41 -26.38 6.39
C PHE A 67 -17.01 -26.48 7.02
N LEU A 68 -16.83 -25.96 8.23
CA LEU A 68 -15.57 -26.05 8.98
C LEU A 68 -15.22 -27.48 9.40
N GLY A 69 -16.21 -28.36 9.55
CA GLY A 69 -15.98 -29.78 9.83
C GLY A 69 -15.23 -30.52 8.72
N GLN A 70 -15.18 -29.97 7.50
CA GLN A 70 -14.42 -30.52 6.37
C GLN A 70 -12.95 -30.09 6.36
N MET A 71 -12.58 -29.11 7.19
CA MET A 71 -11.19 -28.64 7.31
C MET A 71 -10.36 -29.57 8.21
N GLU A 72 -9.07 -29.72 7.88
CA GLU A 72 -8.13 -30.43 8.74
C GLU A 72 -7.96 -29.65 10.05
N LYS A 73 -8.15 -30.34 11.19
CA LYS A 73 -7.97 -29.74 12.52
C LYS A 73 -6.48 -29.71 12.88
N PRO A 74 -6.02 -28.68 13.62
CA PRO A 74 -4.66 -28.66 14.14
C PRO A 74 -4.39 -29.88 15.02
N LYS A 75 -3.16 -30.41 14.95
CA LYS A 75 -2.75 -31.63 15.63
C LYS A 75 -2.31 -31.32 17.06
N TYR A 76 -3.17 -31.62 18.03
CA TYR A 76 -2.87 -31.52 19.46
C TYR A 76 -3.67 -32.53 20.27
N ASP A 77 -3.25 -32.82 21.52
CA ASP A 77 -3.99 -33.73 22.40
C ASP A 77 -5.12 -33.00 23.14
N THR A 78 -4.82 -31.90 23.83
CA THR A 78 -5.85 -31.05 24.47
C THR A 78 -5.48 -29.57 24.53
N ILE A 79 -6.48 -28.68 24.40
CA ILE A 79 -6.34 -27.23 24.65
C ILE A 79 -7.49 -26.75 25.53
N ARG A 80 -7.16 -26.21 26.71
CA ARG A 80 -8.09 -25.63 27.69
C ARG A 80 -7.77 -24.15 27.95
N GLY A 81 -8.78 -23.35 28.27
CA GLY A 81 -8.62 -21.92 28.59
C GLY A 81 -8.47 -20.98 27.38
N LEU A 82 -8.61 -21.52 26.15
CA LEU A 82 -8.52 -20.75 24.91
C LEU A 82 -9.76 -19.86 24.72
N SER A 83 -9.55 -18.55 24.63
CA SER A 83 -10.56 -17.56 24.26
C SER A 83 -10.62 -17.37 22.73
N PRO A 84 -11.60 -16.63 22.17
CA PRO A 84 -11.57 -16.23 20.77
C PRO A 84 -10.25 -15.53 20.42
N THR A 85 -9.68 -15.90 19.27
CA THR A 85 -8.38 -15.41 18.81
C THR A 85 -8.52 -14.48 17.61
N ILE A 86 -7.69 -13.45 17.55
CA ILE A 86 -7.57 -12.54 16.41
C ILE A 86 -6.10 -12.50 15.98
N SER A 87 -5.82 -12.77 14.69
CA SER A 87 -4.46 -12.65 14.14
C SER A 87 -4.21 -11.30 13.50
N ILE A 88 -3.01 -10.77 13.77
CA ILE A 88 -2.47 -9.56 13.17
C ILE A 88 -1.16 -9.92 12.46
N GLU A 89 -1.31 -10.49 11.27
CA GLU A 89 -0.23 -10.97 10.40
C GLU A 89 0.14 -9.95 9.32
N GLN A 90 1.31 -10.13 8.71
CA GLN A 90 1.77 -9.41 7.53
C GLN A 90 1.14 -9.93 6.22
N LYS A 91 -0.19 -9.96 6.17
CA LYS A 91 -0.86 -10.24 4.90
C LYS A 91 -0.85 -8.99 4.03
N ALA A 92 -0.51 -9.17 2.75
CA ALA A 92 -0.55 -8.10 1.77
C ALA A 92 -1.87 -7.36 1.86
N ALA A 93 -1.82 -6.03 1.89
CA ALA A 93 -3.01 -5.19 1.88
C ALA A 93 -3.91 -5.57 0.70
N SER A 94 -5.22 -5.41 0.86
CA SER A 94 -6.17 -5.69 -0.21
C SER A 94 -5.74 -4.98 -1.49
N ASN A 95 -5.51 -5.75 -2.57
CA ASN A 95 -5.17 -5.24 -3.90
C ASN A 95 -6.35 -4.55 -4.59
N ASN A 96 -7.44 -4.28 -3.87
CA ASN A 96 -8.58 -3.56 -4.41
C ASN A 96 -8.19 -2.08 -4.61
N PRO A 97 -8.16 -1.57 -5.85
CA PRO A 97 -7.75 -0.19 -6.15
C PRO A 97 -8.68 0.87 -5.51
N ARG A 98 -9.88 0.48 -5.09
CA ARG A 98 -10.81 1.37 -4.37
C ARG A 98 -10.49 1.49 -2.89
N SER A 99 -9.70 0.59 -2.31
CA SER A 99 -9.38 0.64 -0.88
C SER A 99 -8.34 1.72 -0.57
N THR A 100 -8.59 2.53 0.45
CA THR A 100 -7.64 3.52 1.00
C THR A 100 -7.40 3.29 2.48
N VAL A 101 -6.39 3.94 3.05
CA VAL A 101 -6.16 3.97 4.51
C VAL A 101 -7.45 4.35 5.25
N GLY A 102 -8.15 5.38 4.79
CA GLY A 102 -9.41 5.83 5.39
C GLY A 102 -10.53 4.78 5.36
N THR A 103 -10.63 3.96 4.32
CA THR A 103 -11.64 2.89 4.27
C THR A 103 -11.26 1.68 5.12
N VAL A 104 -9.97 1.30 5.13
CA VAL A 104 -9.49 0.16 5.93
C VAL A 104 -9.59 0.45 7.45
N THR A 105 -9.43 1.72 7.82
CA THR A 105 -9.51 2.17 9.22
C THR A 105 -10.93 2.55 9.65
N GLU A 106 -11.91 2.49 8.73
CA GLU A 106 -13.29 2.97 8.91
C GLU A 106 -13.41 4.48 9.21
N VAL A 107 -12.29 5.21 9.30
CA VAL A 107 -12.29 6.67 9.51
C VAL A 107 -13.09 7.36 8.40
N HIS A 108 -12.95 6.91 7.15
CA HIS A 108 -13.72 7.45 6.03
C HIS A 108 -15.22 7.26 6.24
N ASP A 109 -15.66 6.14 6.85
CA ASP A 109 -17.08 5.87 7.08
C ASP A 109 -17.69 6.86 8.07
N TYR A 110 -17.00 7.11 9.17
CA TYR A 110 -17.39 8.14 10.12
C TYR A 110 -17.32 9.55 9.53
N LEU A 111 -16.33 9.83 8.67
CA LEU A 111 -16.29 11.11 7.94
C LEU A 111 -17.49 11.27 7.01
N ARG A 112 -17.96 10.22 6.32
CA ARG A 112 -19.18 10.29 5.50
C ARG A 112 -20.40 10.65 6.35
N VAL A 113 -20.51 10.09 7.55
CA VAL A 113 -21.58 10.44 8.50
C VAL A 113 -21.45 11.90 8.94
N LEU A 114 -20.23 12.38 9.22
CA LEU A 114 -19.98 13.75 9.67
C LEU A 114 -20.39 14.76 8.60
N TYR A 115 -19.95 14.53 7.36
CA TYR A 115 -20.28 15.38 6.21
C TYR A 115 -21.76 15.34 5.83
N ALA A 116 -22.44 14.21 6.01
CA ALA A 116 -23.89 14.14 5.83
C ALA A 116 -24.65 14.89 6.92
N SER A 117 -24.13 14.91 8.15
CA SER A 117 -24.84 15.44 9.32
C SER A 117 -24.68 16.96 9.49
N ILE A 118 -23.46 17.48 9.36
CA ILE A 118 -23.15 18.91 9.59
C ILE A 118 -22.53 19.60 8.38
N GLY A 119 -22.41 18.89 7.25
CA GLY A 119 -21.82 19.44 6.03
C GLY A 119 -22.70 20.52 5.40
N VAL A 120 -22.07 21.61 5.00
CA VAL A 120 -22.74 22.69 4.27
C VAL A 120 -22.52 22.46 2.77
N GLN A 121 -23.60 22.22 2.03
CA GLN A 121 -23.54 22.07 0.58
C GLN A 121 -23.13 23.39 -0.07
N HIS A 122 -22.25 23.33 -1.06
CA HIS A 122 -21.94 24.45 -1.93
C HIS A 122 -22.20 24.07 -3.39
N CYS A 123 -22.54 25.05 -4.23
CA CYS A 123 -22.70 24.82 -5.65
C CYS A 123 -21.32 24.57 -6.29
N PRO A 124 -21.10 23.45 -7.00
CA PRO A 124 -19.80 23.17 -7.62
C PRO A 124 -19.43 24.16 -8.74
N ASN A 125 -20.41 24.85 -9.32
CA ASN A 125 -20.17 25.79 -10.42
C ASN A 125 -19.84 27.22 -9.93
N CYS A 126 -20.55 27.72 -8.91
CA CYS A 126 -20.38 29.10 -8.44
C CYS A 126 -19.86 29.23 -6.99
N GLY A 127 -19.68 28.12 -6.27
CA GLY A 127 -19.13 28.10 -4.91
C GLY A 127 -20.05 28.66 -3.81
N ARG A 128 -21.25 29.16 -4.15
CA ARG A 128 -22.19 29.68 -3.15
C ARG A 128 -22.75 28.56 -2.28
N LYS A 129 -23.04 28.87 -1.02
CA LYS A 129 -23.75 27.97 -0.12
C LYS A 129 -25.13 27.63 -0.70
N VAL A 130 -25.48 26.37 -0.66
CA VAL A 130 -26.78 25.84 -1.07
C VAL A 130 -27.33 25.06 0.11
N GLY A 131 -28.62 25.18 0.38
CA GLY A 131 -29.25 24.45 1.46
C GLY A 131 -30.74 24.75 1.53
N LYS A 132 -31.48 23.77 2.01
CA LYS A 132 -32.91 23.89 2.28
C LYS A 132 -33.11 24.70 3.56
N GLN A 133 -33.71 25.88 3.48
CA GLN A 133 -34.11 26.64 4.66
C GLN A 133 -35.63 26.64 4.76
N SER A 134 -36.19 26.34 5.94
CA SER A 134 -37.62 26.56 6.16
C SER A 134 -37.91 28.06 6.17
N ALA A 135 -39.15 28.45 5.86
CA ALA A 135 -39.59 29.85 5.99
C ALA A 135 -39.23 30.43 7.37
N GLN A 136 -39.40 29.64 8.42
CA GLN A 136 -39.06 30.04 9.79
C GLN A 136 -37.55 30.27 10.00
N GLN A 137 -36.68 29.42 9.46
CA GLN A 137 -35.23 29.63 9.53
C GLN A 137 -34.79 30.87 8.74
N ILE A 138 -35.44 31.16 7.61
CA ILE A 138 -35.20 32.37 6.83
C ILE A 138 -35.57 33.61 7.65
N VAL A 139 -36.74 33.61 8.30
CA VAL A 139 -37.19 34.68 9.20
C VAL A 139 -36.18 34.91 10.32
N GLU A 140 -35.76 33.84 11.02
CA GLU A 140 -34.78 33.92 12.10
C GLU A 140 -33.42 34.48 11.64
N GLU A 141 -32.98 34.11 10.44
CA GLU A 141 -31.74 34.62 9.85
C GLU A 141 -31.83 36.11 9.49
N ILE A 142 -32.98 36.57 8.98
CA ILE A 142 -33.20 38.00 8.70
C ILE A 142 -33.24 38.82 10.00
N LEU A 143 -33.82 38.27 11.08
CA LEU A 143 -33.91 38.92 12.39
C LEU A 143 -32.56 39.09 13.11
N LYS A 144 -31.48 38.43 12.67
CA LYS A 144 -30.13 38.64 13.22
C LYS A 144 -29.53 40.01 12.86
N ALA A 145 -30.07 40.71 11.87
CA ALA A 145 -29.60 42.04 11.52
C ALA A 145 -30.00 43.09 12.58
N PRO A 146 -29.24 44.19 12.74
CA PRO A 146 -29.50 45.19 13.78
C PRO A 146 -30.92 45.77 13.72
N ALA A 147 -31.50 46.06 14.90
CA ALA A 147 -32.77 46.76 14.98
C ALA A 147 -32.69 48.13 14.26
N GLY A 148 -33.74 48.48 13.52
CA GLY A 148 -33.78 49.67 12.65
C GLY A 148 -33.29 49.42 11.21
N THR A 149 -32.72 48.25 10.90
CA THR A 149 -32.34 47.90 9.52
C THR A 149 -33.58 47.91 8.62
N LYS A 150 -33.50 48.67 7.52
CA LYS A 150 -34.54 48.71 6.50
C LYS A 150 -34.19 47.76 5.36
N LEU A 151 -35.11 46.87 5.04
CA LEU A 151 -34.92 45.83 4.03
C LEU A 151 -36.17 45.66 3.15
N GLN A 152 -35.96 45.16 1.94
CA GLN A 152 -37.02 44.77 1.03
C GLN A 152 -36.98 43.25 0.83
N VAL A 153 -38.16 42.62 0.85
CA VAL A 153 -38.33 41.20 0.51
C VAL A 153 -38.88 41.14 -0.91
N LEU A 154 -38.16 40.45 -1.78
CA LEU A 154 -38.48 40.33 -3.20
C LEU A 154 -38.74 38.86 -3.58
N ALA A 155 -39.66 38.63 -4.51
CA ALA A 155 -39.91 37.33 -5.13
C ALA A 155 -39.37 37.31 -6.57
N PRO A 156 -38.30 36.55 -6.88
CA PRO A 156 -37.78 36.45 -8.24
C PRO A 156 -38.76 35.64 -9.12
N LEU A 157 -39.34 36.30 -10.12
CA LEU A 157 -40.23 35.64 -11.08
C LEU A 157 -39.48 35.16 -12.32
N VAL A 158 -38.52 35.96 -12.79
CA VAL A 158 -37.72 35.69 -13.98
C VAL A 158 -36.27 35.98 -13.66
N THR A 159 -35.37 35.06 -14.04
CA THR A 159 -33.93 35.24 -13.86
C THR A 159 -33.22 34.92 -15.17
N ASN A 160 -32.57 35.91 -15.76
CA ASN A 160 -31.73 35.82 -16.96
C ASN A 160 -32.42 35.13 -18.16
N ARG A 161 -33.71 35.44 -18.43
CA ARG A 161 -34.47 34.85 -19.55
C ARG A 161 -34.89 35.89 -20.58
N LYS A 162 -34.85 35.50 -21.85
CA LYS A 162 -35.32 36.34 -22.97
C LYS A 162 -36.84 36.40 -23.03
N GLY A 163 -37.38 37.55 -23.40
CA GLY A 163 -38.82 37.73 -23.64
C GLY A 163 -39.34 39.08 -23.16
N GLU A 164 -40.51 39.46 -23.66
CA GLU A 164 -41.15 40.75 -23.28
C GLU A 164 -41.86 40.67 -21.92
N HIS A 165 -42.17 39.45 -21.44
CA HIS A 165 -42.81 39.15 -20.14
C HIS A 165 -44.08 39.98 -19.81
N LYS A 166 -44.77 40.52 -20.83
CA LYS A 166 -45.95 41.40 -20.68
C LYS A 166 -47.08 40.76 -19.89
N ASP A 167 -47.41 39.51 -20.22
CA ASP A 167 -48.50 38.78 -19.54
C ASP A 167 -48.18 38.55 -18.06
N LEU A 168 -46.92 38.24 -17.74
CA LEU A 168 -46.44 38.02 -16.38
C LEU A 168 -46.49 39.30 -15.53
N LEU A 169 -46.11 40.45 -16.11
CA LEU A 169 -46.21 41.75 -15.43
C LEU A 169 -47.67 42.18 -15.23
N ALA A 170 -48.52 41.98 -16.24
CA ALA A 170 -49.96 42.29 -16.16
C ALA A 170 -50.68 41.40 -15.14
N GLU A 171 -50.31 40.12 -15.05
CA GLU A 171 -50.85 39.19 -14.06
C GLU A 171 -50.38 39.54 -12.63
N ALA A 172 -49.13 39.94 -12.45
CA ALA A 172 -48.66 40.46 -11.17
C ALA A 172 -49.43 41.73 -10.74
N GLN A 173 -49.68 42.66 -11.67
CA GLN A 173 -50.50 43.85 -11.39
C GLN A 173 -51.94 43.48 -11.02
N LYS A 174 -52.58 42.55 -11.74
CA LYS A 174 -53.94 42.06 -11.43
C LYS A 174 -54.03 41.43 -10.05
N ARG A 175 -52.95 40.81 -9.57
CA ARG A 175 -52.86 40.23 -8.21
C ARG A 175 -52.54 41.26 -7.11
N GLY A 176 -52.43 42.54 -7.47
CA GLY A 176 -52.32 43.66 -6.53
C GLY A 176 -50.89 44.09 -6.22
N PHE A 177 -49.87 43.59 -6.92
CA PHE A 177 -48.50 44.06 -6.75
C PHE A 177 -48.30 45.42 -7.44
N SER A 178 -47.70 46.39 -6.72
CA SER A 178 -47.49 47.76 -7.22
C SER A 178 -46.08 48.00 -7.77
N ARG A 179 -45.08 47.19 -7.39
CA ARG A 179 -43.68 47.40 -7.77
C ARG A 179 -42.97 46.10 -8.12
N ALA A 180 -42.06 46.19 -9.08
CA ALA A 180 -41.12 45.14 -9.44
C ALA A 180 -39.73 45.73 -9.69
N ARG A 181 -38.69 44.98 -9.35
CA ARG A 181 -37.32 45.24 -9.78
C ARG A 181 -37.09 44.55 -11.12
N ILE A 182 -36.79 45.34 -12.15
CA ILE A 182 -36.59 44.89 -13.51
C ILE A 182 -35.20 45.35 -13.96
N ASP A 183 -34.33 44.39 -14.29
CA ASP A 183 -32.94 44.61 -14.69
C ASP A 183 -32.17 45.52 -13.71
N GLY A 184 -32.39 45.31 -12.41
CA GLY A 184 -31.75 46.05 -11.32
C GLY A 184 -32.41 47.39 -10.96
N VAL A 185 -33.45 47.83 -11.69
CA VAL A 185 -34.16 49.09 -11.45
C VAL A 185 -35.56 48.83 -10.88
N LEU A 186 -35.91 49.48 -9.78
CA LEU A 186 -37.27 49.42 -9.21
C LEU A 186 -38.22 50.27 -10.07
N LYS A 187 -39.25 49.63 -10.62
CA LYS A 187 -40.30 50.27 -11.44
C LYS A 187 -41.68 50.05 -10.83
N SER A 188 -42.57 51.01 -11.03
CA SER A 188 -43.99 50.84 -10.72
C SER A 188 -44.64 49.96 -11.77
N LEU A 189 -45.44 48.97 -11.36
CA LEU A 189 -46.20 48.12 -12.28
C LEU A 189 -47.40 48.86 -12.90
N GLU A 190 -47.74 50.04 -12.39
CA GLU A 190 -48.77 50.92 -12.97
C GLU A 190 -48.26 51.67 -14.21
N GLU A 191 -46.95 51.79 -14.37
CA GLU A 191 -46.31 52.41 -15.52
C GLU A 191 -46.23 51.42 -16.69
N ARG A 192 -46.25 51.95 -17.92
CA ARG A 192 -46.08 51.12 -19.12
C ARG A 192 -44.62 50.63 -19.20
N ILE A 193 -44.42 49.33 -18.94
CA ILE A 193 -43.11 48.68 -19.01
C ILE A 193 -42.99 47.89 -20.32
N GLU A 194 -42.05 48.29 -21.18
CA GLU A 194 -41.71 47.56 -22.40
C GLU A 194 -40.32 46.94 -22.28
N LEU A 195 -40.24 45.63 -22.50
CA LEU A 195 -39.00 44.85 -22.48
C LEU A 195 -38.71 44.29 -23.87
N ASP A 196 -37.43 44.23 -24.23
CA ASP A 196 -37.00 43.73 -25.54
C ASP A 196 -37.06 42.20 -25.59
N LYS A 197 -37.84 41.67 -26.52
CA LYS A 197 -37.99 40.22 -26.75
C LYS A 197 -36.66 39.48 -26.95
N LYS A 198 -35.62 40.14 -27.49
CA LYS A 198 -34.34 39.52 -27.82
C LYS A 198 -33.31 39.58 -26.67
N SER A 199 -33.52 40.46 -25.70
CA SER A 199 -32.64 40.68 -24.55
C SER A 199 -33.03 39.77 -23.38
N LYS A 200 -32.06 39.42 -22.53
CA LYS A 200 -32.32 38.64 -21.30
C LYS A 200 -32.68 39.62 -20.18
N HIS A 201 -33.69 39.28 -19.39
CA HIS A 201 -34.20 40.13 -18.32
C HIS A 201 -34.23 39.40 -16.97
N ASP A 202 -34.09 40.17 -15.89
CA ASP A 202 -34.28 39.78 -14.50
C ASP A 202 -35.47 40.54 -13.89
N ILE A 203 -36.47 39.83 -13.38
CA ILE A 203 -37.71 40.40 -12.83
C ILE A 203 -37.96 39.83 -11.44
N ALA A 204 -38.03 40.69 -10.42
CA ALA A 204 -38.38 40.32 -9.06
C ALA A 204 -39.47 41.24 -8.48
N LEU A 205 -40.58 40.68 -8.00
CA LEU A 205 -41.66 41.45 -7.37
C LEU A 205 -41.25 41.96 -5.99
N VAL A 206 -41.65 43.18 -5.64
CA VAL A 206 -41.51 43.69 -4.28
C VAL A 206 -42.69 43.21 -3.45
N ILE A 207 -42.42 42.31 -2.50
CA ILE A 207 -43.44 41.70 -1.64
C ILE A 207 -43.71 42.58 -0.43
N ASP A 208 -42.67 42.98 0.30
CA ASP A 208 -42.81 43.90 1.42
C ASP A 208 -41.54 44.75 1.62
N ARG A 209 -41.71 45.89 2.29
CA ARG A 209 -40.66 46.80 2.73
C ARG A 209 -40.76 46.94 4.23
N LEU A 210 -39.73 46.46 4.90
CA LEU A 210 -39.75 46.18 6.33
C LEU A 210 -38.65 46.98 7.04
N VAL A 211 -38.94 47.40 8.26
CA VAL A 211 -37.96 47.99 9.18
C VAL A 211 -37.88 47.06 10.38
N LEU A 212 -36.73 46.45 10.63
CA LEU A 212 -36.56 45.47 11.70
C LEU A 212 -36.84 46.11 13.07
N LYS A 213 -37.94 45.66 13.70
CA LYS A 213 -38.37 46.04 15.04
C LYS A 213 -38.67 44.77 15.86
N PRO A 214 -38.66 44.86 17.21
CA PRO A 214 -38.84 43.68 18.07
C PRO A 214 -40.16 42.92 17.86
N ASP A 215 -41.19 43.60 17.37
CA ASP A 215 -42.56 43.11 17.15
C ASP A 215 -42.83 42.64 15.70
N LEU A 216 -41.85 42.73 14.80
CA LEU A 216 -42.06 42.51 13.36
C LEU A 216 -42.15 41.03 12.94
N LYS A 217 -41.91 40.08 13.86
CA LYS A 217 -41.72 38.66 13.53
C LYS A 217 -42.88 38.09 12.69
N THR A 218 -44.13 38.33 13.09
CA THR A 218 -45.32 37.79 12.40
C THR A 218 -45.43 38.32 10.98
N ARG A 219 -45.29 39.64 10.78
CA ARG A 219 -45.35 40.27 9.45
C ARG A 219 -44.22 39.80 8.54
N LEU A 220 -43.01 39.69 9.08
CA LEU A 220 -41.85 39.18 8.33
C LEU A 220 -42.08 37.72 7.88
N THR A 221 -42.69 36.88 8.73
CA THR A 221 -43.06 35.51 8.35
C THR A 221 -44.03 35.50 7.17
N ASP A 222 -45.12 36.27 7.23
CA ASP A 222 -46.10 36.36 6.14
C ASP A 222 -45.46 36.84 4.83
N SER A 223 -44.58 37.85 4.91
CA SER A 223 -43.83 38.35 3.75
C SER A 223 -42.89 37.28 3.17
N VAL A 224 -42.19 36.53 4.01
CA VAL A 224 -41.27 35.46 3.60
C VAL A 224 -42.04 34.33 2.93
N GLU A 225 -43.15 33.86 3.52
CA GLU A 225 -43.99 32.81 2.92
C GLU A 225 -44.61 33.25 1.59
N THR A 226 -45.04 34.50 1.49
CA THR A 226 -45.56 35.06 0.25
C THR A 226 -44.47 35.15 -0.81
N ALA A 227 -43.27 35.60 -0.44
CA ALA A 227 -42.15 35.70 -1.35
C ALA A 227 -41.66 34.34 -1.85
N LEU A 228 -41.60 33.33 -0.98
CA LEU A 228 -41.30 31.95 -1.37
C LEU A 228 -42.35 31.41 -2.33
N ARG A 229 -43.65 31.58 -2.04
CA ARG A 229 -44.73 31.10 -2.90
C ARG A 229 -44.68 31.72 -4.30
N GLU A 230 -44.54 33.04 -4.38
CA GLU A 230 -44.47 33.77 -5.65
C GLU A 230 -43.17 33.48 -6.41
N GLY A 231 -42.05 33.39 -5.69
CA GLY A 231 -40.73 33.07 -6.24
C GLY A 231 -40.47 31.58 -6.43
N LYS A 232 -41.52 30.73 -6.35
CA LYS A 232 -41.46 29.27 -6.50
C LYS A 232 -40.37 28.62 -5.65
N GLY A 233 -40.34 28.99 -4.37
CA GLY A 233 -39.43 28.54 -3.35
C GLY A 233 -38.11 29.32 -3.25
N THR A 234 -38.02 30.50 -3.86
CA THR A 234 -36.86 31.40 -3.74
C THR A 234 -37.32 32.81 -3.39
N LEU A 235 -36.54 33.54 -2.60
CA LEU A 235 -36.75 34.96 -2.31
C LEU A 235 -35.42 35.71 -2.29
N ILE A 236 -35.47 37.03 -2.41
CA ILE A 236 -34.30 37.91 -2.30
C ILE A 236 -34.56 38.94 -1.19
N VAL A 237 -33.64 39.03 -0.23
CA VAL A 237 -33.63 40.11 0.77
C VAL A 237 -32.59 41.13 0.34
N THR A 238 -32.96 42.40 0.27
CA THR A 238 -32.06 43.48 -0.15
C THR A 238 -32.25 44.72 0.71
N ASP A 239 -31.37 45.71 0.59
CA ASP A 239 -31.43 46.95 1.39
C ASP A 239 -32.58 47.88 0.96
N GLU A 240 -32.77 49.00 1.67
CA GLU A 240 -33.79 50.01 1.34
C GLU A 240 -33.70 50.52 -0.11
N LYS A 241 -32.48 50.57 -0.69
CA LYS A 241 -32.24 51.07 -2.04
C LYS A 241 -32.47 50.01 -3.12
N GLY A 242 -32.63 48.74 -2.74
CA GLY A 242 -32.91 47.64 -3.65
C GLY A 242 -31.73 47.25 -4.54
N THR A 243 -30.50 47.58 -4.13
CA THR A 243 -29.32 47.41 -4.99
C THR A 243 -28.91 45.95 -5.14
N LEU A 244 -28.49 45.55 -6.34
CA LEU A 244 -28.02 44.18 -6.61
C LEU A 244 -26.83 43.78 -5.70
N ALA A 245 -26.00 44.74 -5.28
CA ALA A 245 -24.85 44.50 -4.42
C ALA A 245 -25.24 44.08 -2.99
N SER A 246 -26.45 44.43 -2.53
CA SER A 246 -26.98 44.07 -1.20
C SER A 246 -27.86 42.82 -1.20
N ASP A 247 -27.99 42.13 -2.33
CA ASP A 247 -28.91 40.99 -2.46
C ASP A 247 -28.43 39.75 -1.72
N ARG A 248 -29.32 39.24 -0.86
CA ARG A 248 -29.21 37.95 -0.18
C ARG A 248 -30.32 37.04 -0.70
N VAL A 249 -29.96 36.13 -1.60
CA VAL A 249 -30.92 35.13 -2.11
C VAL A 249 -31.09 34.01 -1.08
N MET A 250 -32.32 33.67 -0.75
CA MET A 250 -32.69 32.61 0.19
C MET A 250 -33.70 31.67 -0.49
N SER A 251 -33.70 30.38 -0.15
CA SER A 251 -34.53 29.39 -0.83
C SER A 251 -34.94 28.25 0.10
N GLU A 252 -36.16 27.74 -0.12
CA GLU A 252 -36.65 26.49 0.46
C GLU A 252 -36.38 25.27 -0.46
N LEU A 253 -35.83 25.52 -1.65
CA LEU A 253 -35.36 24.47 -2.55
C LEU A 253 -33.90 24.16 -2.24
N ASN A 254 -33.52 22.89 -2.27
CA ASN A 254 -32.11 22.51 -2.23
C ASN A 254 -31.48 22.70 -3.61
N ALA A 255 -31.50 23.93 -4.13
CA ALA A 255 -31.03 24.27 -5.47
C ALA A 255 -30.19 25.55 -5.45
N CYS A 256 -29.22 25.63 -6.35
CA CYS A 256 -28.43 26.84 -6.52
C CYS A 256 -29.27 27.92 -7.22
N PRO A 257 -29.53 29.08 -6.58
CA PRO A 257 -30.39 30.11 -7.17
C PRO A 257 -29.81 30.73 -8.44
N THR A 258 -28.49 30.73 -8.60
CA THR A 258 -27.82 31.31 -9.78
C THR A 258 -27.64 30.32 -10.93
N CYS A 259 -27.31 29.06 -10.63
CA CYS A 259 -26.99 28.06 -11.64
C CYS A 259 -28.16 27.14 -11.99
N GLY A 260 -29.24 27.14 -11.19
CA GLY A 260 -30.39 26.26 -11.37
C GLY A 260 -30.11 24.78 -11.06
N LEU A 261 -28.91 24.45 -10.56
CA LEU A 261 -28.54 23.09 -10.18
C LEU A 261 -29.33 22.69 -8.93
N SER A 262 -30.09 21.60 -9.03
CA SER A 262 -30.78 20.99 -7.89
C SER A 262 -29.91 19.92 -7.23
N PHE A 263 -29.98 19.82 -5.92
CA PHE A 263 -29.21 18.89 -5.10
C PHE A 263 -30.17 17.99 -4.32
N GLY A 264 -29.86 16.69 -4.29
CA GLY A 264 -30.55 15.75 -3.42
C GLY A 264 -30.15 15.93 -1.95
N ASP A 265 -30.78 15.17 -1.06
CA ASP A 265 -30.41 15.16 0.35
C ASP A 265 -28.98 14.64 0.56
N LEU A 266 -28.30 15.22 1.54
CA LEU A 266 -26.99 14.75 1.95
C LEU A 266 -27.15 13.50 2.80
N THR A 267 -26.76 12.36 2.23
CA THR A 267 -26.71 11.08 2.94
C THR A 267 -25.26 10.60 3.02
N PRO A 268 -24.90 9.71 3.96
CA PRO A 268 -23.55 9.15 3.99
C PRO A 268 -23.14 8.48 2.67
N ALA A 269 -24.11 7.88 1.95
CA ALA A 269 -23.88 7.29 0.63
C ALA A 269 -23.44 8.31 -0.43
N SER A 270 -23.88 9.58 -0.31
CA SER A 270 -23.46 10.68 -1.17
C SER A 270 -21.95 10.94 -1.07
N PHE A 271 -21.29 10.54 0.02
CA PHE A 271 -19.85 10.74 0.22
C PHE A 271 -19.01 9.48 -0.02
N SER A 272 -19.64 8.41 -0.51
CA SER A 272 -18.97 7.14 -0.78
C SER A 272 -18.56 7.03 -2.24
N PHE A 273 -17.26 6.93 -2.52
CA PHE A 273 -16.77 6.60 -3.86
C PHE A 273 -17.01 5.12 -4.26
N ASN A 274 -17.54 4.30 -3.34
CA ASN A 274 -17.99 2.94 -3.63
C ASN A 274 -19.50 2.85 -3.94
N ASN A 275 -20.25 3.95 -3.79
CA ASN A 275 -21.69 3.98 -4.04
C ASN A 275 -22.02 4.85 -5.27
N PRO A 276 -22.95 4.43 -6.17
CA PRO A 276 -23.35 5.21 -7.33
C PRO A 276 -23.79 6.66 -7.03
N LEU A 277 -24.35 6.91 -5.85
CA LEU A 277 -24.78 8.24 -5.41
C LEU A 277 -23.61 9.21 -5.20
N GLY A 278 -22.46 8.72 -4.71
CA GLY A 278 -21.29 9.54 -4.40
C GLY A 278 -20.15 9.42 -5.39
N MET A 279 -20.04 8.30 -6.12
CA MET A 279 -18.89 8.03 -6.99
C MET A 279 -18.91 8.87 -8.27
N CYS A 280 -17.74 9.30 -8.70
CA CYS A 280 -17.54 9.85 -10.03
C CYS A 280 -17.94 8.80 -11.08
N THR A 281 -18.88 9.16 -11.96
CA THR A 281 -19.42 8.29 -13.01
C THR A 281 -18.39 7.94 -14.08
N ASP A 282 -17.42 8.82 -14.31
CA ASP A 282 -16.49 8.66 -15.42
C ASP A 282 -15.41 7.63 -15.11
N CYS A 283 -14.96 7.56 -13.86
CA CYS A 283 -13.98 6.57 -13.38
C CYS A 283 -14.58 5.50 -12.47
N ASN A 284 -15.91 5.48 -12.29
CA ASN A 284 -16.60 4.59 -11.35
C ASN A 284 -15.95 4.59 -9.95
N GLY A 285 -15.61 5.76 -9.44
CA GLY A 285 -15.00 5.94 -8.11
C GLY A 285 -13.54 5.50 -7.95
N LEU A 286 -12.85 5.11 -9.04
CA LEU A 286 -11.43 4.74 -8.98
C LEU A 286 -10.51 5.96 -8.77
N GLY A 287 -10.89 7.11 -9.34
CA GLY A 287 -10.05 8.31 -9.38
C GLY A 287 -9.00 8.28 -10.49
N THR A 288 -8.72 7.11 -11.07
CA THR A 288 -7.85 6.95 -12.23
C THR A 288 -8.62 6.36 -13.41
N LYS A 289 -8.03 6.47 -14.61
CA LYS A 289 -8.46 5.78 -15.81
C LYS A 289 -7.26 5.07 -16.44
N PRO A 290 -7.41 3.81 -16.87
CA PRO A 290 -6.40 3.17 -17.66
C PRO A 290 -6.36 3.85 -19.04
N GLU A 291 -5.22 4.46 -19.36
CA GLU A 291 -4.94 5.10 -20.64
C GLU A 291 -3.59 4.63 -21.20
N MET A 292 -3.45 4.62 -22.52
CA MET A 292 -2.18 4.34 -23.19
C MET A 292 -1.16 5.41 -22.83
N ASP A 293 -0.01 4.99 -22.28
CA ASP A 293 1.03 5.89 -21.78
C ASP A 293 2.14 6.08 -22.81
N PRO A 294 2.36 7.31 -23.32
CA PRO A 294 3.48 7.61 -24.20
C PRO A 294 4.84 7.21 -23.61
N ASP A 295 5.00 7.31 -22.29
CA ASP A 295 6.27 6.96 -21.62
C ASP A 295 6.56 5.44 -21.64
N LEU A 296 5.51 4.61 -21.68
CA LEU A 296 5.65 3.15 -21.87
C LEU A 296 5.82 2.76 -23.35
N ILE A 297 5.31 3.58 -24.26
CA ILE A 297 5.48 3.42 -25.71
C ILE A 297 6.88 3.81 -26.15
N VAL A 298 7.44 4.86 -25.53
CA VAL A 298 8.81 5.35 -25.75
C VAL A 298 9.62 5.08 -24.49
N PRO A 299 10.00 3.81 -24.24
CA PRO A 299 10.70 3.46 -23.04
C PRO A 299 11.97 4.28 -22.96
N ASP A 300 12.82 4.39 -23.98
CA ASP A 300 14.06 5.17 -23.93
C ASP A 300 14.05 6.42 -24.84
N PRO A 301 13.77 7.62 -24.30
CA PRO A 301 13.79 8.85 -25.08
C PRO A 301 15.17 9.27 -25.60
N SER A 302 16.27 8.69 -25.08
CA SER A 302 17.62 9.04 -25.53
C SER A 302 18.00 8.40 -26.87
N ARG A 303 17.29 7.34 -27.28
CA ARG A 303 17.44 6.70 -28.59
C ARG A 303 16.71 7.49 -29.68
N SER A 304 17.17 7.33 -30.92
CA SER A 304 16.45 7.81 -32.11
C SER A 304 15.28 6.87 -32.44
N ILE A 305 14.35 7.28 -33.30
CA ILE A 305 13.24 6.40 -33.73
C ILE A 305 13.79 5.22 -34.54
N ARG A 306 14.87 5.44 -35.31
CA ARG A 306 15.56 4.40 -36.07
C ARG A 306 16.23 3.36 -35.18
N ASP A 307 16.82 3.79 -34.05
CA ASP A 307 17.41 2.93 -33.03
C ASP A 307 16.37 2.29 -32.08
N GLY A 308 15.09 2.40 -32.42
CA GLY A 308 14.00 1.75 -31.70
C GLY A 308 13.49 2.49 -30.46
N ALA A 309 13.56 3.83 -30.43
CA ALA A 309 12.96 4.61 -29.33
C ALA A 309 11.46 4.32 -29.12
N ILE A 310 10.72 4.09 -30.21
CA ILE A 310 9.29 3.72 -30.16
C ILE A 310 9.18 2.19 -30.21
N GLU A 311 8.88 1.57 -29.08
CA GLU A 311 8.96 0.12 -28.90
C GLU A 311 8.04 -0.66 -29.85
N PRO A 312 6.78 -0.25 -30.13
CA PRO A 312 5.94 -0.93 -31.12
C PRO A 312 6.50 -0.93 -32.54
N TRP A 313 7.48 -0.06 -32.84
CA TRP A 313 8.13 0.03 -34.15
C TRP A 313 9.56 -0.53 -34.16
N ALA A 314 10.18 -0.72 -32.99
CA ALA A 314 11.60 -1.03 -32.86
C ALA A 314 12.05 -2.25 -33.69
N SER A 315 11.31 -3.36 -33.65
CA SER A 315 11.69 -4.55 -34.44
C SER A 315 11.60 -4.31 -35.95
N GLY A 316 10.72 -3.44 -36.43
CA GLY A 316 10.60 -3.09 -37.84
C GLY A 316 11.70 -2.12 -38.27
N MET A 317 11.94 -1.08 -37.46
CA MET A 317 12.97 -0.07 -37.71
C MET A 317 14.38 -0.65 -37.67
N ASN A 318 14.69 -1.52 -36.69
CA ASN A 318 16.00 -2.16 -36.57
C ASN A 318 16.34 -3.09 -37.73
N ARG A 319 15.32 -3.72 -38.34
CA ARG A 319 15.49 -4.55 -39.53
C ARG A 319 15.66 -3.71 -40.79
N GLY A 320 15.16 -2.46 -40.81
CA GLY A 320 15.18 -1.58 -41.96
C GLY A 320 14.28 -2.02 -43.12
N GLU A 321 13.51 -3.09 -42.94
CA GLU A 321 12.73 -3.75 -44.00
C GLU A 321 11.30 -4.07 -43.52
N GLY A 322 10.34 -4.01 -44.44
CA GLY A 322 8.96 -4.40 -44.23
C GLY A 322 8.02 -3.24 -43.86
N TRP A 323 6.72 -3.55 -43.78
CA TRP A 323 5.65 -2.55 -43.71
C TRP A 323 5.84 -1.46 -42.65
N THR A 324 6.37 -1.81 -41.48
CA THR A 324 6.56 -0.84 -40.39
C THR A 324 7.65 0.18 -40.72
N ALA A 325 8.77 -0.25 -41.31
CA ALA A 325 9.84 0.65 -41.71
C ALA A 325 9.36 1.62 -42.81
N ASP A 326 8.73 1.09 -43.85
CA ASP A 326 8.20 1.88 -44.97
C ASP A 326 7.13 2.90 -44.52
N PHE A 327 6.28 2.48 -43.58
CA PHE A 327 5.27 3.33 -42.95
C PHE A 327 5.92 4.49 -42.18
N VAL A 328 6.90 4.20 -41.32
CA VAL A 328 7.55 5.23 -40.48
C VAL A 328 8.39 6.18 -41.34
N GLU A 329 9.08 5.69 -42.37
CA GLU A 329 9.81 6.52 -43.34
C GLU A 329 8.88 7.45 -44.11
N SER A 330 7.73 6.94 -44.55
CA SER A 330 6.70 7.75 -45.24
C SER A 330 6.10 8.81 -44.30
N LEU A 331 5.90 8.47 -43.03
CA LEU A 331 5.43 9.39 -41.99
C LEU A 331 6.47 10.49 -41.72
N SER A 332 7.75 10.11 -41.58
CA SER A 332 8.85 11.06 -41.43
C SER A 332 8.88 12.08 -42.56
N LYS A 333 8.81 11.62 -43.82
CA LYS A 333 8.79 12.50 -45.00
C LYS A 333 7.58 13.43 -45.01
N ALA A 334 6.39 12.91 -44.68
CA ALA A 334 5.16 13.67 -44.70
C ALA A 334 5.10 14.76 -43.61
N PHE A 335 5.61 14.47 -42.43
CA PHE A 335 5.57 15.36 -41.27
C PHE A 335 6.89 16.08 -41.00
N LYS A 336 7.93 15.82 -41.79
CA LYS A 336 9.29 16.36 -41.67
C LYS A 336 9.91 16.08 -40.29
N ILE A 337 9.77 14.85 -39.82
CA ILE A 337 10.31 14.40 -38.53
C ILE A 337 11.62 13.68 -38.78
N ASP A 338 12.71 14.14 -38.18
CA ASP A 338 14.00 13.46 -38.28
C ASP A 338 13.99 12.16 -37.43
N LEU A 339 14.28 11.02 -38.07
CA LEU A 339 14.26 9.71 -37.42
C LEU A 339 15.55 9.38 -36.67
N ASP A 340 16.64 10.10 -36.96
CA ASP A 340 17.98 9.86 -36.43
C ASP A 340 18.30 10.76 -35.21
N VAL A 341 17.45 11.76 -34.95
CA VAL A 341 17.52 12.59 -33.74
C VAL A 341 16.95 11.81 -32.54
N PRO A 342 17.63 11.83 -31.38
CA PRO A 342 17.08 11.31 -30.13
C PRO A 342 15.67 11.81 -29.84
N TYR A 343 14.74 10.93 -29.50
CA TYR A 343 13.33 11.28 -29.28
C TYR A 343 13.17 12.43 -28.28
N ALA A 344 13.99 12.49 -27.23
CA ALA A 344 14.01 13.55 -26.23
C ALA A 344 14.24 14.95 -26.83
N LYS A 345 15.05 15.04 -27.89
CA LYS A 345 15.40 16.30 -28.58
C LYS A 345 14.35 16.73 -29.62
N LEU A 346 13.41 15.86 -29.98
CA LEU A 346 12.28 16.24 -30.84
C LEU A 346 11.45 17.35 -30.17
N SER A 347 10.94 18.26 -30.98
CA SER A 347 10.04 19.32 -30.54
C SER A 347 8.73 18.73 -30.03
N LYS A 348 8.04 19.47 -29.16
CA LYS A 348 6.73 19.06 -28.62
C LYS A 348 5.73 18.74 -29.73
N ARG A 349 5.74 19.52 -30.82
CA ARG A 349 4.85 19.31 -31.97
C ARG A 349 5.13 17.98 -32.69
N GLU A 350 6.39 17.61 -32.85
CA GLU A 350 6.77 16.33 -33.48
C GLU A 350 6.36 15.16 -32.59
N LYS A 351 6.59 15.25 -31.28
CA LYS A 351 6.15 14.24 -30.30
C LYS A 351 4.64 14.08 -30.31
N ASP A 352 3.88 15.18 -30.25
CA ASP A 352 2.42 15.17 -30.30
C ASP A 352 1.92 14.60 -31.65
N THR A 353 2.58 14.93 -32.76
CA THR A 353 2.24 14.38 -34.09
C THR A 353 2.44 12.86 -34.12
N LEU A 354 3.51 12.33 -33.55
CA LEU A 354 3.75 10.89 -33.49
C LEU A 354 2.72 10.18 -32.60
N MET A 355 2.43 10.73 -31.42
CA MET A 355 1.58 10.07 -30.42
C MET A 355 0.09 10.25 -30.67
N HIS A 356 -0.34 11.48 -30.96
CA HIS A 356 -1.74 11.87 -31.05
C HIS A 356 -2.17 12.29 -32.47
N GLY A 357 -1.26 12.19 -33.45
CA GLY A 357 -1.54 12.47 -34.84
C GLY A 357 -1.53 13.96 -35.17
N ALA A 358 -1.81 14.28 -36.42
CA ALA A 358 -1.94 15.65 -36.89
C ALA A 358 -3.21 15.77 -37.72
N SER A 359 -4.20 16.46 -37.15
CA SER A 359 -5.58 16.59 -37.62
C SER A 359 -5.74 16.58 -39.16
N GLY A 360 -6.16 15.43 -39.70
CA GLY A 360 -6.64 15.27 -41.08
C GLY A 360 -5.59 15.27 -42.20
N LYS A 361 -4.29 15.16 -41.90
CA LYS A 361 -3.27 15.05 -42.95
C LYS A 361 -3.14 13.61 -43.44
N SER A 362 -3.53 13.40 -44.70
CA SER A 362 -3.29 12.14 -45.41
C SER A 362 -1.88 12.09 -46.00
N PHE A 363 -1.22 10.95 -45.91
CA PHE A 363 0.06 10.66 -46.57
C PHE A 363 -0.02 9.32 -47.30
N THR A 364 0.88 9.11 -48.25
CA THR A 364 0.94 7.90 -49.05
C THR A 364 2.12 7.06 -48.60
N VAL A 365 1.87 5.79 -48.27
CA VAL A 365 2.89 4.79 -48.00
C VAL A 365 3.10 3.97 -49.26
N GLU A 366 4.34 3.90 -49.74
CA GLU A 366 4.73 3.04 -50.86
C GLU A 366 5.35 1.77 -50.30
N TRP A 367 4.80 0.60 -50.65
CA TRP A 367 5.25 -0.70 -50.14
C TRP A 367 5.71 -1.60 -51.27
N GLY A 368 7.02 -1.64 -51.55
CA GLY A 368 7.64 -2.49 -52.57
C GLY A 368 6.90 -2.47 -53.93
N GLU A 369 6.76 -3.64 -54.55
CA GLU A 369 5.92 -3.86 -55.75
C GLU A 369 4.39 -3.92 -55.43
N GLY A 370 4.02 -3.79 -54.15
CA GLY A 370 2.67 -4.05 -53.62
C GLY A 370 1.70 -2.86 -53.59
N GLY A 371 2.05 -1.73 -54.21
CA GLY A 371 1.15 -0.58 -54.44
C GLY A 371 1.30 0.61 -53.49
N LYS A 372 0.54 1.69 -53.78
CA LYS A 372 0.52 2.95 -53.00
C LYS A 372 -0.74 3.05 -52.15
N TYR A 373 -0.58 3.23 -50.83
CA TYR A 373 -1.69 3.29 -49.88
C TYR A 373 -1.82 4.69 -49.30
N LYS A 374 -2.92 5.39 -49.59
CA LYS A 374 -3.23 6.69 -48.98
C LYS A 374 -3.91 6.47 -47.63
N MET A 375 -3.37 7.06 -46.57
CA MET A 375 -3.90 6.92 -45.21
C MET A 375 -3.75 8.20 -44.41
N GLU A 376 -4.58 8.38 -43.39
CA GLU A 376 -4.47 9.48 -42.43
C GLU A 376 -3.75 9.03 -41.17
N TRP A 377 -2.92 9.91 -40.60
CA TRP A 377 -2.24 9.61 -39.34
C TRP A 377 -3.05 10.11 -38.14
N GLU A 378 -3.72 9.17 -37.48
CA GLU A 378 -4.48 9.41 -36.24
C GLU A 378 -3.62 9.48 -34.98
N GLY A 379 -2.34 9.09 -35.06
CA GLY A 379 -1.45 8.99 -33.90
C GLY A 379 -1.31 7.57 -33.37
N LEU A 380 -0.16 7.26 -32.78
CA LEU A 380 0.15 5.93 -32.27
C LEU A 380 -0.73 5.56 -31.07
N VAL A 381 -0.94 6.48 -30.14
CA VAL A 381 -1.77 6.30 -28.93
C VAL A 381 -3.21 5.98 -29.32
N GLU A 382 -3.79 6.79 -30.20
CA GLU A 382 -5.19 6.60 -30.65
C GLU A 382 -5.36 5.30 -31.43
N ARG A 383 -4.40 4.99 -32.33
CA ARG A 383 -4.41 3.73 -33.09
C ARG A 383 -4.34 2.52 -32.16
N MET A 384 -3.46 2.54 -31.17
CA MET A 384 -3.31 1.44 -30.21
C MET A 384 -4.55 1.31 -29.33
N MET A 385 -5.12 2.42 -28.86
CA MET A 385 -6.33 2.42 -28.05
C MET A 385 -7.55 1.91 -28.83
N ARG A 386 -7.68 2.30 -30.11
CA ARG A 386 -8.72 1.74 -31.00
C ARG A 386 -8.53 0.23 -31.16
N ASN A 387 -7.32 -0.22 -31.49
CA ASN A 387 -7.02 -1.64 -31.65
C ASN A 387 -7.30 -2.44 -30.37
N PHE A 388 -7.04 -1.87 -29.19
CA PHE A 388 -7.38 -2.50 -27.91
C PHE A 388 -8.90 -2.68 -27.74
N LYS A 389 -9.69 -1.67 -28.10
CA LYS A 389 -11.16 -1.69 -28.01
C LYS A 389 -11.79 -2.62 -29.05
N THR A 390 -11.23 -2.72 -30.25
CA THR A 390 -11.83 -3.49 -31.36
C THR A 390 -11.33 -4.93 -31.47
N THR A 391 -10.15 -5.27 -30.92
CA THR A 391 -9.61 -6.63 -31.05
C THR A 391 -10.45 -7.65 -30.28
N THR A 392 -10.66 -8.83 -30.88
CA THR A 392 -11.30 -9.99 -30.25
C THR A 392 -10.28 -11.00 -29.71
N SER A 393 -9.00 -10.85 -30.02
CA SER A 393 -7.92 -11.73 -29.55
C SER A 393 -7.45 -11.35 -28.15
N GLU A 394 -7.57 -12.28 -27.19
CA GLU A 394 -7.08 -12.08 -25.82
C GLU A 394 -5.56 -11.86 -25.78
N ALA A 395 -4.80 -12.60 -26.58
CA ALA A 395 -3.34 -12.45 -26.66
C ALA A 395 -2.95 -11.05 -27.12
N ARG A 396 -3.61 -10.52 -28.17
CA ARG A 396 -3.35 -9.17 -28.66
C ARG A 396 -3.80 -8.09 -27.68
N ARG A 397 -4.92 -8.32 -27.00
CA ARG A 397 -5.40 -7.43 -25.94
C ARG A 397 -4.39 -7.37 -24.78
N ALA A 398 -3.88 -8.51 -24.33
CA ALA A 398 -2.86 -8.61 -23.30
C ALA A 398 -1.52 -7.95 -23.71
N GLU A 399 -1.16 -8.02 -25.00
CA GLU A 399 0.01 -7.31 -25.53
C GLU A 399 -0.15 -5.79 -25.47
N LEU A 400 -1.29 -5.26 -25.94
CA LEU A 400 -1.60 -3.83 -25.92
C LEU A 400 -1.82 -3.31 -24.49
N GLN A 401 -2.30 -4.14 -23.57
CA GLN A 401 -2.51 -3.77 -22.18
C GLN A 401 -1.20 -3.37 -21.46
N LYS A 402 -0.04 -3.82 -21.98
CA LYS A 402 1.28 -3.50 -21.41
C LYS A 402 1.65 -2.02 -21.51
N TYR A 403 1.00 -1.26 -22.39
CA TYR A 403 1.26 0.17 -22.56
C TYR A 403 0.26 1.03 -21.79
N PHE A 404 -0.61 0.43 -20.97
CA PHE A 404 -1.51 1.19 -20.13
C PHE A 404 -0.82 1.64 -18.85
N SER A 405 -1.12 2.87 -18.46
CA SER A 405 -0.89 3.38 -17.11
C SER A 405 -2.20 3.91 -16.54
N ASP A 406 -2.30 3.93 -15.21
CA ASP A 406 -3.40 4.60 -14.53
C ASP A 406 -3.15 6.11 -14.50
N LYS A 407 -3.87 6.86 -15.34
CA LYS A 407 -3.79 8.33 -15.36
C LYS A 407 -4.87 8.95 -14.45
N PRO A 408 -4.61 10.11 -13.82
CA PRO A 408 -5.61 10.87 -13.07
C PRO A 408 -6.90 11.09 -13.88
N CYS A 409 -8.05 10.76 -13.30
CA CYS A 409 -9.33 11.00 -13.97
C CYS A 409 -9.55 12.51 -14.12
N PRO A 410 -9.74 13.05 -15.34
CA PRO A 410 -9.86 14.50 -15.55
C PRO A 410 -11.14 15.10 -14.93
N SER A 411 -12.23 14.33 -14.89
CA SER A 411 -13.54 14.81 -14.45
C SER A 411 -13.61 15.02 -12.94
N CYS A 412 -13.08 14.08 -12.17
CA CYS A 412 -12.99 14.20 -10.71
C CYS A 412 -11.62 14.69 -10.22
N LYS A 413 -10.60 14.84 -11.09
CA LYS A 413 -9.23 15.20 -10.70
C LYS A 413 -8.67 14.27 -9.59
N SER A 414 -8.91 12.97 -9.77
CA SER A 414 -8.59 11.90 -8.82
C SER A 414 -9.30 11.95 -7.46
N GLU A 415 -10.34 12.77 -7.31
CA GLU A 415 -11.07 12.91 -6.04
C GLU A 415 -12.13 11.81 -5.83
N ARG A 416 -12.34 10.95 -6.84
CA ARG A 416 -13.23 9.76 -6.81
C ARG A 416 -14.72 10.05 -6.63
N LEU A 417 -15.10 11.26 -6.23
CA LEU A 417 -16.46 11.67 -5.93
C LEU A 417 -17.09 12.52 -7.05
N ARG A 418 -18.42 12.59 -7.04
CA ARG A 418 -19.19 13.50 -7.89
C ARG A 418 -18.97 14.98 -7.52
N PRO A 419 -19.14 15.91 -8.47
CA PRO A 419 -18.99 17.34 -8.23
C PRO A 419 -19.82 17.87 -7.04
N GLU A 420 -21.04 17.37 -6.87
CA GLU A 420 -21.97 17.79 -5.83
C GLU A 420 -21.46 17.39 -4.44
N SER A 421 -21.02 16.14 -4.29
CA SER A 421 -20.49 15.59 -3.04
C SER A 421 -19.20 16.26 -2.60
N ARG A 422 -18.26 16.48 -3.54
CA ARG A 422 -16.98 17.14 -3.22
C ARG A 422 -17.13 18.62 -2.88
N ALA A 423 -18.26 19.24 -3.20
CA ALA A 423 -18.51 20.65 -2.90
C ALA A 423 -19.01 20.88 -1.46
N VAL A 424 -19.37 19.82 -0.72
CA VAL A 424 -19.80 19.93 0.68
C VAL A 424 -18.60 20.21 1.57
N LYS A 425 -18.74 21.16 2.49
CA LYS A 425 -17.67 21.57 3.41
C LYS A 425 -18.10 21.46 4.86
N VAL A 426 -17.18 20.99 5.70
CA VAL A 426 -17.24 21.06 7.17
C VAL A 426 -16.12 21.99 7.60
N HIS A 427 -16.46 23.09 8.28
CA HIS A 427 -15.49 24.09 8.76
C HIS A 427 -14.46 24.51 7.70
N GLY A 428 -14.94 24.73 6.47
CA GLY A 428 -14.13 25.22 5.34
C GLY A 428 -13.40 24.15 4.52
N LYS A 429 -13.35 22.88 4.97
CA LYS A 429 -12.70 21.78 4.24
C LYS A 429 -13.72 20.81 3.64
N THR A 430 -13.48 20.37 2.41
CA THR A 430 -14.23 19.25 1.81
C THR A 430 -13.73 17.91 2.37
N ILE A 431 -14.50 16.84 2.19
CA ILE A 431 -14.08 15.50 2.65
C ILE A 431 -12.78 15.05 1.96
N VAL A 432 -12.58 15.49 0.72
CA VAL A 432 -11.38 15.27 -0.08
C VAL A 432 -10.20 16.02 0.53
N ASP A 433 -10.37 17.30 0.85
CA ASP A 433 -9.31 18.12 1.47
C ASP A 433 -8.86 17.51 2.79
N LEU A 434 -9.82 17.04 3.61
CA LEU A 434 -9.52 16.40 4.88
C LEU A 434 -8.81 15.05 4.68
N SER A 435 -9.20 14.28 3.66
CA SER A 435 -8.59 12.97 3.38
C SER A 435 -7.16 13.08 2.85
N ARG A 436 -6.81 14.22 2.24
CA ARG A 436 -5.45 14.56 1.77
C ARG A 436 -4.54 15.14 2.86
N LEU A 437 -5.05 15.39 4.06
CA LEU A 437 -4.19 15.73 5.19
C LEU A 437 -3.47 14.47 5.68
N THR A 438 -2.29 14.67 6.28
CA THR A 438 -1.68 13.62 7.09
C THR A 438 -2.62 13.27 8.25
N ILE A 439 -2.59 12.04 8.75
CA ILE A 439 -3.40 11.60 9.89
C ILE A 439 -3.16 12.51 11.09
N SER A 440 -1.92 12.93 11.34
CA SER A 440 -1.59 13.89 12.41
C SER A 440 -2.23 15.26 12.20
N ASP A 441 -2.25 15.78 10.98
CA ASP A 441 -2.87 17.07 10.67
C ASP A 441 -4.40 16.99 10.68
N ALA A 442 -4.98 15.87 10.23
CA ALA A 442 -6.42 15.61 10.33
C ALA A 442 -6.88 15.54 11.79
N LEU A 443 -6.11 14.85 12.65
CA LEU A 443 -6.35 14.78 14.09
C LEU A 443 -6.33 16.19 14.73
N ARG A 444 -5.33 17.01 14.38
CA ARG A 444 -5.23 18.39 14.85
C ARG A 444 -6.42 19.23 14.39
N PHE A 445 -6.74 19.20 13.09
CA PHE A 445 -7.86 19.94 12.51
C PHE A 445 -9.20 19.60 13.17
N LEU A 446 -9.48 18.31 13.40
CA LEU A 446 -10.72 17.86 14.05
C LEU A 446 -10.71 18.16 15.56
N GLY A 447 -9.54 18.26 16.19
CA GLY A 447 -9.39 18.66 17.58
C GLY A 447 -9.65 20.14 17.82
N ASP A 448 -9.17 21.00 16.92
CA ASP A 448 -9.27 22.45 17.00
C ASP A 448 -10.61 23.00 16.44
N MET A 449 -11.47 22.11 15.94
CA MET A 449 -12.74 22.47 15.31
C MET A 449 -13.72 23.09 16.31
N GLY A 450 -14.03 24.37 16.12
CA GLY A 450 -15.02 25.08 16.93
C GLY A 450 -16.45 24.72 16.54
N LEU A 451 -17.14 23.93 17.37
CA LEU A 451 -18.53 23.53 17.11
C LEU A 451 -19.55 24.53 17.68
N SER A 452 -20.55 24.87 16.87
CA SER A 452 -21.76 25.57 17.31
C SER A 452 -22.60 24.72 18.27
N ALA A 453 -23.55 25.35 18.98
CA ALA A 453 -24.42 24.63 19.92
C ALA A 453 -25.27 23.53 19.24
N HIS A 454 -25.64 23.71 17.97
CA HIS A 454 -26.37 22.72 17.21
C HIS A 454 -25.46 21.56 16.76
N GLU A 455 -24.29 21.87 16.18
CA GLU A 455 -23.32 20.86 15.74
C GLU A 455 -22.84 19.98 16.90
N ARG A 456 -22.63 20.55 18.11
CA ARG A 456 -22.26 19.76 19.29
C ARG A 456 -23.25 18.65 19.61
N LYS A 457 -24.55 18.87 19.43
CA LYS A 457 -25.56 17.83 19.72
C LYS A 457 -25.46 16.63 18.78
N ILE A 458 -24.95 16.83 17.57
CA ILE A 458 -24.94 15.82 16.50
C ILE A 458 -23.55 15.18 16.35
N ALA A 459 -22.50 16.00 16.41
CA ALA A 459 -21.15 15.61 16.01
C ALA A 459 -20.23 15.21 17.19
N THR A 460 -20.62 15.42 18.46
CA THR A 460 -19.70 15.18 19.60
C THR A 460 -19.24 13.72 19.69
N GLU A 461 -20.17 12.76 19.74
CA GLU A 461 -19.82 11.33 19.80
C GLU A 461 -19.10 10.87 18.53
N LEU A 462 -19.52 11.40 17.37
CA LEU A 462 -18.91 11.08 16.09
C LEU A 462 -17.45 11.56 16.00
N LEU A 463 -17.17 12.79 16.45
CA LEU A 463 -15.81 13.35 16.49
C LEU A 463 -14.94 12.65 17.53
N LYS A 464 -15.53 12.22 18.66
CA LYS A 464 -14.82 11.39 19.64
C LYS A 464 -14.32 10.10 18.99
N GLU A 465 -15.17 9.42 18.23
CA GLU A 465 -14.82 8.18 17.54
C GLU A 465 -13.77 8.39 16.45
N ILE A 466 -13.93 9.41 15.59
CA ILE A 466 -12.94 9.74 14.55
C ILE A 466 -11.59 10.08 15.17
N ARG A 467 -11.57 10.93 16.20
CA ARG A 467 -10.32 11.35 16.88
C ARG A 467 -9.65 10.17 17.58
N SER A 468 -10.42 9.27 18.19
CA SER A 468 -9.90 8.05 18.82
C SER A 468 -9.14 7.21 17.80
N ARG A 469 -9.76 6.91 16.65
CA ARG A 469 -9.15 6.14 15.55
C ARG A 469 -7.90 6.79 14.97
N LEU A 470 -7.96 8.10 14.72
CA LEU A 470 -6.79 8.85 14.25
C LEU A 470 -5.66 8.85 15.29
N SER A 471 -5.98 8.98 16.59
CA SER A 471 -4.99 8.88 17.67
C SER A 471 -4.31 7.53 17.68
N PHE A 472 -5.05 6.42 17.59
CA PHE A 472 -4.46 5.09 17.55
C PHE A 472 -3.51 4.91 16.36
N LEU A 473 -3.84 5.47 15.19
CA LEU A 473 -2.96 5.45 14.02
C LEU A 473 -1.67 6.25 14.27
N VAL A 474 -1.74 7.37 14.99
CA VAL A 474 -0.55 8.14 15.40
C VAL A 474 0.27 7.37 16.42
N ASP A 475 -0.38 6.71 17.39
CA ASP A 475 0.27 5.93 18.45
C ASP A 475 1.09 4.77 17.88
N VAL A 476 0.60 4.11 16.82
CA VAL A 476 1.36 3.08 16.09
C VAL A 476 2.34 3.66 15.03
N GLY A 477 2.59 4.97 15.04
CA GLY A 477 3.61 5.59 14.17
C GLY A 477 3.19 5.84 12.72
N LEU A 478 1.90 5.81 12.40
CA LEU A 478 1.38 6.02 11.03
C LEU A 478 0.89 7.45 10.77
N GLY A 479 1.21 8.39 11.66
CA GLY A 479 0.75 9.79 11.56
C GLY A 479 1.10 10.51 10.25
N TYR A 480 2.13 10.04 9.53
CA TYR A 480 2.59 10.60 8.26
C TYR A 480 1.75 10.20 7.04
N LEU A 481 0.89 9.17 7.17
CA LEU A 481 0.02 8.71 6.09
C LEU A 481 -1.11 9.69 5.84
N MET A 482 -1.58 9.74 4.59
CA MET A 482 -2.84 10.39 4.22
C MET A 482 -3.97 9.37 4.21
N LEU A 483 -5.20 9.79 4.54
CA LEU A 483 -6.38 8.90 4.53
C LEU A 483 -6.78 8.46 3.12
N ASP A 484 -6.43 9.24 2.10
CA ASP A 484 -6.68 8.91 0.69
C ASP A 484 -5.57 8.06 0.04
N ARG A 485 -4.48 7.74 0.76
CA ARG A 485 -3.44 6.82 0.28
C ARG A 485 -4.07 5.46 -0.02
N THR A 486 -3.85 4.97 -1.24
CA THR A 486 -4.34 3.66 -1.70
C THR A 486 -3.76 2.53 -0.84
N ALA A 487 -4.61 1.58 -0.42
CA ALA A 487 -4.19 0.50 0.48
C ALA A 487 -3.14 -0.43 -0.15
N SER A 488 -3.16 -0.62 -1.47
CA SER A 488 -2.21 -1.46 -2.19
C SER A 488 -0.78 -0.91 -2.22
N THR A 489 -0.57 0.36 -1.87
CA THR A 489 0.78 0.95 -1.80
C THR A 489 1.37 0.88 -0.40
N LEU A 490 0.65 0.31 0.57
CA LEU A 490 1.14 0.15 1.93
C LEU A 490 2.16 -1.00 2.01
N SER A 491 3.20 -0.82 2.82
CA SER A 491 4.10 -1.91 3.17
C SER A 491 3.39 -2.95 4.07
N GLY A 492 3.96 -4.15 4.19
CA GLY A 492 3.46 -5.19 5.10
C GLY A 492 3.31 -4.66 6.54
N GLY A 493 4.35 -4.00 7.06
CA GLY A 493 4.32 -3.38 8.39
C GLY A 493 3.31 -2.23 8.52
N GLU A 494 3.13 -1.37 7.49
CA GLU A 494 2.10 -0.33 7.50
C GLU A 494 0.69 -0.95 7.58
N SER A 495 0.40 -1.95 6.76
CA SER A 495 -0.87 -2.69 6.76
C SER A 495 -1.15 -3.35 8.11
N GLN A 496 -0.14 -3.99 8.68
CA GLN A 496 -0.22 -4.64 9.99
C GLN A 496 -0.52 -3.65 11.11
N ARG A 497 0.18 -2.51 11.15
CA ARG A 497 -0.04 -1.46 12.15
C ARG A 497 -1.41 -0.79 12.01
N ILE A 498 -1.92 -0.62 10.79
CA ILE A 498 -3.31 -0.18 10.56
C ILE A 498 -4.29 -1.17 11.17
N ARG A 499 -4.08 -2.47 10.97
CA ARG A 499 -4.94 -3.50 11.56
C ARG A 499 -4.86 -3.46 13.09
N LEU A 500 -3.67 -3.31 13.67
CA LEU A 500 -3.48 -3.15 15.12
C LEU A 500 -4.26 -1.93 15.67
N ALA A 501 -4.12 -0.76 15.04
CA ALA A 501 -4.86 0.43 15.44
C ALA A 501 -6.38 0.24 15.35
N SER A 502 -6.87 -0.46 14.31
CA SER A 502 -8.28 -0.79 14.17
C SER A 502 -8.78 -1.71 15.30
N GLN A 503 -7.97 -2.66 15.76
CA GLN A 503 -8.30 -3.51 16.90
C GLN A 503 -8.32 -2.76 18.24
N MET A 504 -7.52 -1.71 18.41
CA MET A 504 -7.64 -0.86 19.59
C MET A 504 -8.97 -0.09 19.62
N GLY A 505 -9.45 0.33 18.45
CA GLY A 505 -10.71 1.05 18.31
C GLY A 505 -11.96 0.20 18.52
N SER A 506 -11.85 -1.13 18.60
CA SER A 506 -12.99 -2.00 18.92
C SER A 506 -13.18 -2.25 20.42
N GLU A 507 -12.18 -1.88 21.25
CA GLU A 507 -12.19 -2.01 22.72
C GLU A 507 -12.66 -3.39 23.23
N LEU A 508 -12.34 -4.47 22.48
CA LEU A 508 -12.69 -5.82 22.87
C LEU A 508 -11.93 -6.24 24.13
N THR A 509 -12.57 -7.10 24.94
CA THR A 509 -12.00 -7.66 26.17
C THR A 509 -12.13 -9.18 26.17
N GLY A 510 -11.22 -9.89 26.85
CA GLY A 510 -11.24 -11.36 26.91
C GLY A 510 -10.79 -12.05 25.62
N VAL A 511 -10.18 -11.31 24.68
CA VAL A 511 -9.66 -11.83 23.40
C VAL A 511 -8.18 -12.21 23.54
N ILE A 512 -7.73 -13.17 22.73
CA ILE A 512 -6.31 -13.47 22.55
C ILE A 512 -5.86 -12.89 21.21
N TYR A 513 -5.01 -11.86 21.26
CA TYR A 513 -4.40 -11.29 20.07
C TYR A 513 -3.09 -12.00 19.79
N ILE A 514 -2.91 -12.48 18.56
CA ILE A 514 -1.72 -13.20 18.11
C ILE A 514 -1.08 -12.38 16.99
N LEU A 515 0.10 -11.83 17.25
CA LEU A 515 0.80 -10.89 16.37
C LEU A 515 2.08 -11.51 15.81
N ASP A 516 2.33 -11.26 14.53
CA ASP A 516 3.49 -11.77 13.79
C ASP A 516 4.51 -10.65 13.56
N GLU A 517 5.52 -10.53 14.42
CA GLU A 517 6.62 -9.55 14.28
C GLU A 517 6.16 -8.10 14.01
N PRO A 518 5.38 -7.49 14.91
CA PRO A 518 4.83 -6.15 14.72
C PRO A 518 5.89 -5.03 14.63
N SER A 519 7.16 -5.30 15.02
CA SER A 519 8.27 -4.35 14.88
C SER A 519 8.81 -4.20 13.45
N ILE A 520 8.39 -5.05 12.51
CA ILE A 520 8.91 -5.02 11.12
C ILE A 520 8.66 -3.67 10.43
N GLY A 521 9.67 -3.20 9.70
CA GLY A 521 9.67 -1.93 8.98
C GLY A 521 9.42 -0.73 9.90
N LEU A 522 9.67 -0.88 11.20
CA LEU A 522 9.61 0.16 12.21
C LEU A 522 11.03 0.55 12.62
N HIS A 523 11.29 1.84 12.69
CA HIS A 523 12.56 2.34 13.20
C HIS A 523 12.60 2.22 14.73
N GLN A 524 13.77 1.93 15.34
CA GLN A 524 13.92 1.72 16.79
C GLN A 524 13.24 2.80 17.64
N ARG A 525 13.33 4.05 17.19
CA ARG A 525 12.64 5.21 17.80
C ARG A 525 11.15 4.99 18.09
N ASP A 526 10.43 4.35 17.16
CA ASP A 526 8.98 4.18 17.26
C ASP A 526 8.59 2.84 17.91
N ASN A 527 9.56 1.96 18.20
CA ASN A 527 9.34 0.66 18.85
C ASN A 527 8.71 0.80 20.24
N GLY A 528 9.21 1.73 21.06
CA GLY A 528 8.63 2.01 22.38
C GLY A 528 7.14 2.40 22.34
N LYS A 529 6.67 3.07 21.26
CA LYS A 529 5.25 3.41 21.09
C LYS A 529 4.40 2.18 20.74
N LEU A 530 4.93 1.30 19.91
CA LEU A 530 4.32 0.00 19.62
C LEU A 530 4.19 -0.82 20.91
N LEU A 531 5.24 -0.91 21.72
CA LEU A 531 5.21 -1.64 22.99
C LEU A 531 4.19 -1.06 23.97
N ALA A 532 4.12 0.27 24.10
CA ALA A 532 3.09 0.92 24.91
C ALA A 532 1.67 0.55 24.42
N THR A 533 1.48 0.47 23.11
CA THR A 533 0.23 0.06 22.48
C THR A 533 -0.14 -1.40 22.79
N LEU A 534 0.83 -2.32 22.68
CA LEU A 534 0.63 -3.74 23.01
C LEU A 534 0.29 -3.94 24.50
N LYS A 535 0.99 -3.22 25.39
CA LYS A 535 0.71 -3.21 26.83
C LYS A 535 -0.68 -2.67 27.12
N ARG A 536 -1.10 -1.59 26.44
CA ARG A 536 -2.48 -1.07 26.57
C ARG A 536 -3.51 -2.11 26.11
N LEU A 537 -3.28 -2.82 25.01
CA LEU A 537 -4.18 -3.87 24.54
C LEU A 537 -4.33 -5.00 25.56
N ARG A 538 -3.22 -5.40 26.20
CA ARG A 538 -3.20 -6.33 27.34
C ARG A 538 -4.00 -5.78 28.53
N ASP A 539 -3.75 -4.53 28.91
CA ASP A 539 -4.32 -3.90 30.11
C ASP A 539 -5.84 -3.65 30.00
N LEU A 540 -6.40 -3.66 28.79
CA LEU A 540 -7.86 -3.73 28.57
C LEU A 540 -8.48 -5.08 29.00
N GLY A 541 -7.67 -6.05 29.44
CA GLY A 541 -8.13 -7.39 29.85
C GLY A 541 -7.97 -8.45 28.78
N ASN A 542 -7.14 -8.22 27.78
CA ASN A 542 -6.82 -9.19 26.71
C ASN A 542 -5.49 -9.90 26.99
N SER A 543 -5.29 -11.03 26.32
CA SER A 543 -3.98 -11.68 26.28
C SER A 543 -3.31 -11.36 24.95
N VAL A 544 -2.04 -10.94 24.98
CA VAL A 544 -1.30 -10.55 23.78
C VAL A 544 -0.14 -11.51 23.61
N LEU A 545 -0.18 -12.30 22.55
CA LEU A 545 0.86 -13.23 22.16
C LEU A 545 1.56 -12.66 20.92
N VAL A 546 2.87 -12.46 21.01
CA VAL A 546 3.67 -11.88 19.93
C VAL A 546 4.76 -12.87 19.53
N VAL A 547 4.89 -13.16 18.24
CA VAL A 547 6.11 -13.80 17.71
C VAL A 547 7.10 -12.69 17.38
N GLU A 548 8.26 -12.65 18.03
CA GLU A 548 9.21 -11.54 17.88
C GLU A 548 10.68 -11.95 18.07
N HIS A 549 11.54 -11.11 17.51
CA HIS A 549 13.00 -11.20 17.55
C HIS A 549 13.68 -9.90 18.00
N ASP A 550 12.92 -8.82 18.20
CA ASP A 550 13.41 -7.56 18.74
C ASP A 550 13.81 -7.65 20.23
N GLU A 551 15.01 -7.15 20.57
CA GLU A 551 15.60 -7.17 21.92
C GLU A 551 14.68 -6.48 22.94
N GLU A 552 14.25 -5.25 22.65
CA GLU A 552 13.44 -4.44 23.56
C GLU A 552 12.05 -5.08 23.82
N THR A 553 11.43 -5.66 22.79
CA THR A 553 10.15 -6.36 22.92
C THR A 553 10.24 -7.60 23.81
N MET A 554 11.33 -8.36 23.70
CA MET A 554 11.56 -9.54 24.54
C MET A 554 11.86 -9.16 25.99
N GLU A 555 12.64 -8.10 26.21
CA GLU A 555 12.96 -7.60 27.55
C GLU A 555 11.73 -7.04 28.29
N GLU A 556 10.81 -6.40 27.56
CA GLU A 556 9.59 -5.79 28.10
C GLU A 556 8.40 -6.76 28.20
N ALA A 557 8.58 -8.02 27.81
CA ALA A 557 7.57 -9.07 27.89
C ALA A 557 7.27 -9.48 29.34
N ASP A 558 6.01 -9.79 29.64
CA ASP A 558 5.65 -10.37 30.94
C ASP A 558 6.08 -11.84 31.04
N TRP A 559 6.08 -12.54 29.91
CA TRP A 559 6.48 -13.95 29.78
C TRP A 559 7.13 -14.19 28.42
N LEU A 560 8.22 -14.94 28.42
CA LEU A 560 9.00 -15.29 27.23
C LEU A 560 8.99 -16.81 27.05
N VAL A 561 8.82 -17.27 25.82
CA VAL A 561 8.90 -18.68 25.43
C VAL A 561 9.89 -18.82 24.28
N ASP A 562 11.00 -19.51 24.53
CA ASP A 562 12.06 -19.75 23.55
C ASP A 562 11.91 -21.13 22.90
N PHE A 563 11.87 -21.13 21.57
CA PHE A 563 11.73 -22.32 20.74
C PHE A 563 13.06 -22.70 20.09
N GLY A 564 13.40 -23.98 20.15
CA GLY A 564 14.67 -24.47 19.61
C GLY A 564 14.92 -25.95 19.91
N PRO A 565 16.18 -26.39 20.01
CA PRO A 565 17.43 -25.60 19.88
C PRO A 565 17.83 -25.27 18.43
N GLY A 566 17.09 -25.76 17.43
CA GLY A 566 17.39 -25.51 16.02
C GLY A 566 16.13 -25.29 15.17
N ALA A 567 16.30 -25.31 13.85
CA ALA A 567 15.22 -25.18 12.88
C ALA A 567 14.73 -26.55 12.36
N GLY A 568 13.49 -26.60 11.88
CA GLY A 568 12.92 -27.82 11.28
C GLY A 568 12.88 -28.99 12.26
N GLU A 569 13.41 -30.13 11.85
CA GLU A 569 13.46 -31.35 12.67
C GLU A 569 14.30 -31.21 13.94
N LEU A 570 15.25 -30.26 13.97
CA LEU A 570 16.03 -29.97 15.18
C LEU A 570 15.28 -29.08 16.17
N GLY A 571 14.24 -28.38 15.70
CA GLY A 571 13.40 -27.52 16.51
C GLY A 571 12.21 -28.24 17.11
N GLY A 572 11.09 -27.53 17.17
CA GLY A 572 9.80 -28.05 17.60
C GLY A 572 9.70 -28.32 19.10
N GLN A 573 10.60 -27.74 19.90
CA GLN A 573 10.64 -27.90 21.35
C GLN A 573 10.72 -26.54 22.02
N VAL A 574 10.20 -26.46 23.24
CA VAL A 574 10.38 -25.28 24.11
C VAL A 574 11.66 -25.51 24.92
N VAL A 575 12.66 -24.65 24.70
CA VAL A 575 13.98 -24.74 25.35
C VAL A 575 13.98 -24.03 26.70
N ALA A 576 13.34 -22.87 26.75
CA ALA A 576 13.18 -22.08 27.95
C ALA A 576 11.82 -21.39 27.95
N GLN A 577 11.26 -21.20 29.14
CA GLN A 577 10.09 -20.37 29.34
C GLN A 577 10.15 -19.73 30.73
N GLY A 578 9.63 -18.51 30.87
CA GLY A 578 9.70 -17.78 32.13
C GLY A 578 9.61 -16.28 31.93
N THR A 579 10.05 -15.52 32.92
CA THR A 579 10.33 -14.10 32.74
C THR A 579 11.57 -13.91 31.84
N PRO A 580 11.77 -12.75 31.20
CA PRO A 580 12.95 -12.48 30.38
C PRO A 580 14.27 -12.77 31.12
N ALA A 581 14.36 -12.37 32.39
CA ALA A 581 15.52 -12.65 33.24
C ALA A 581 15.78 -14.16 33.45
N GLN A 582 14.73 -14.97 33.57
CA GLN A 582 14.88 -16.44 33.69
C GLN A 582 15.37 -17.06 32.39
N VAL A 583 14.92 -16.57 31.23
CA VAL A 583 15.41 -17.06 29.94
C VAL A 583 16.85 -16.62 29.67
N MET A 584 17.24 -15.39 30.03
CA MET A 584 18.64 -14.93 29.96
C MET A 584 19.59 -15.79 30.79
N ALA A 585 19.14 -16.25 31.97
CA ALA A 585 19.92 -17.12 32.84
C ALA A 585 20.05 -18.56 32.29
N ASN A 586 19.20 -18.99 31.36
CA ASN A 586 19.22 -20.35 30.83
C ASN A 586 20.34 -20.51 29.77
N GLU A 587 21.31 -21.38 30.06
CA GLU A 587 22.46 -21.62 29.17
C GLU A 587 22.09 -22.38 27.88
N ALA A 588 20.99 -23.13 27.87
CA ALA A 588 20.51 -23.85 26.69
C ALA A 588 19.78 -22.93 25.69
N SER A 589 19.34 -21.75 26.15
CA SER A 589 18.62 -20.78 25.31
C SER A 589 19.60 -19.99 24.44
N GLU A 590 19.49 -20.16 23.12
CA GLU A 590 20.27 -19.37 22.17
C GLU A 590 19.85 -17.90 22.26
N THR A 591 18.55 -17.61 22.38
CA THR A 591 18.05 -16.24 22.60
C THR A 591 18.56 -15.66 23.92
N GLY A 592 18.53 -16.44 25.00
CA GLY A 592 19.07 -16.04 26.30
C GLY A 592 20.57 -15.71 26.24
N ALA A 593 21.34 -16.39 25.38
CA ALA A 593 22.76 -16.07 25.16
C ALA A 593 22.97 -14.70 24.50
N TYR A 594 22.12 -14.30 23.56
CA TYR A 594 22.17 -12.96 22.95
C TYR A 594 21.69 -11.87 23.91
N LEU A 595 20.54 -12.07 24.56
CA LEU A 595 19.99 -11.10 25.51
C LEU A 595 20.93 -10.84 26.69
N SER A 596 21.58 -11.89 27.22
CA SER A 596 22.56 -11.75 28.30
C SER A 596 23.92 -11.17 27.85
N GLY A 597 24.15 -11.04 26.54
CA GLY A 597 25.44 -10.63 25.97
C GLY A 597 26.53 -11.71 26.01
N ARG A 598 26.20 -12.98 26.33
CA ARG A 598 27.12 -14.12 26.18
C ARG A 598 27.51 -14.35 24.72
N LYS A 599 26.60 -14.02 23.79
CA LYS A 599 26.83 -13.96 22.35
C LYS A 599 26.45 -12.57 21.84
N GLU A 600 27.15 -12.07 20.83
CA GLU A 600 26.80 -10.84 20.12
C GLU A 600 27.16 -10.95 18.64
N ILE A 601 26.51 -10.12 17.80
CA ILE A 601 26.97 -9.89 16.44
C ILE A 601 28.10 -8.85 16.51
N GLU A 602 29.34 -9.29 16.23
CA GLU A 602 30.52 -8.45 16.38
C GLU A 602 30.58 -7.30 15.36
N ILE A 603 31.08 -6.15 15.79
CA ILE A 603 31.39 -5.04 14.89
C ILE A 603 32.68 -5.38 14.10
N PRO A 604 32.70 -5.22 12.76
CA PRO A 604 33.90 -5.41 11.96
C PRO A 604 35.09 -4.59 12.49
N GLN A 605 36.25 -5.23 12.67
CA GLN A 605 37.46 -4.55 13.17
C GLN A 605 38.00 -3.52 12.17
N LYS A 606 37.78 -3.75 10.88
CA LYS A 606 38.10 -2.85 9.78
C LYS A 606 36.94 -2.85 8.80
N ARG A 607 36.53 -1.66 8.35
CA ARG A 607 35.54 -1.48 7.28
C ARG A 607 36.23 -1.38 5.93
N ARG A 608 35.56 -1.81 4.86
CA ARG A 608 36.06 -1.67 3.49
C ARG A 608 36.01 -0.19 3.09
N ALA A 609 37.13 0.34 2.63
CA ALA A 609 37.18 1.72 2.16
C ALA A 609 36.51 1.83 0.78
N PRO A 610 35.56 2.75 0.59
CA PRO A 610 34.92 2.94 -0.72
C PRO A 610 35.93 3.47 -1.74
N ASP A 611 35.86 2.98 -2.98
CA ASP A 611 36.63 3.54 -4.11
C ASP A 611 35.92 4.80 -4.63
N PRO A 612 36.51 6.00 -4.52
CA PRO A 612 35.88 7.25 -4.96
C PRO A 612 35.52 7.27 -6.46
N LYS A 613 36.17 6.42 -7.27
CA LYS A 613 35.93 6.30 -8.71
C LYS A 613 34.80 5.34 -9.05
N ARG A 614 34.42 4.42 -8.15
CA ARG A 614 33.38 3.42 -8.39
C ARG A 614 32.17 3.72 -7.50
N LYS A 615 31.27 4.56 -8.01
CA LYS A 615 30.02 4.93 -7.33
C LYS A 615 28.87 5.11 -8.31
N LEU A 616 27.66 4.90 -7.83
CA LEU A 616 26.44 5.36 -8.49
C LEU A 616 26.06 6.71 -7.92
N VAL A 617 25.67 7.64 -8.78
CA VAL A 617 25.24 8.99 -8.37
C VAL A 617 23.85 9.24 -8.89
N ILE A 618 22.87 9.34 -7.99
CA ILE A 618 21.49 9.73 -8.29
C ILE A 618 21.42 11.25 -8.14
N GLN A 619 20.97 11.97 -9.16
CA GLN A 619 20.84 13.42 -9.13
C GLN A 619 19.37 13.86 -9.16
N GLY A 620 19.02 14.77 -8.27
CA GLY A 620 17.73 15.45 -8.20
C GLY A 620 16.54 14.50 -8.10
N ALA A 621 16.59 13.50 -7.23
CA ALA A 621 15.48 12.60 -6.95
C ALA A 621 14.29 13.36 -6.32
N GLN A 622 13.11 13.25 -6.92
CA GLN A 622 11.91 14.04 -6.62
C GLN A 622 10.62 13.21 -6.58
N GLU A 623 10.71 11.88 -6.65
CA GLU A 623 9.53 11.01 -6.57
C GLU A 623 8.96 11.01 -5.14
N ASN A 624 7.62 10.92 -5.04
CA ASN A 624 6.87 10.97 -3.79
C ASN A 624 7.27 12.14 -2.86
N ASN A 625 7.91 11.86 -1.73
CA ASN A 625 8.30 12.85 -0.73
C ASN A 625 9.77 13.28 -0.82
N LEU A 626 10.56 12.75 -1.77
CA LEU A 626 11.96 13.13 -1.96
C LEU A 626 12.10 14.59 -2.40
N ARG A 627 13.01 15.34 -1.78
CA ARG A 627 13.14 16.79 -1.96
C ARG A 627 14.33 17.19 -2.83
N ASN A 628 14.35 16.76 -4.09
CA ASN A 628 15.46 17.01 -5.03
C ASN A 628 16.80 16.54 -4.44
N VAL A 629 16.84 15.27 -4.03
CA VAL A 629 17.98 14.67 -3.34
C VAL A 629 19.04 14.21 -4.33
N ASP A 630 20.30 14.52 -4.03
CA ASP A 630 21.46 13.93 -4.68
C ASP A 630 22.06 12.86 -3.75
N ALA A 631 22.20 11.63 -4.24
CA ALA A 631 22.66 10.49 -3.45
C ALA A 631 23.87 9.80 -4.12
N GLU A 632 24.95 9.60 -3.35
CA GLU A 632 26.12 8.84 -3.79
C GLU A 632 26.16 7.48 -3.11
N ILE A 633 26.22 6.41 -3.92
CA ILE A 633 26.23 5.02 -3.46
C ILE A 633 27.57 4.40 -3.88
N PRO A 634 28.48 4.11 -2.93
CA PRO A 634 29.74 3.47 -3.25
C PRO A 634 29.52 2.02 -3.70
N LEU A 635 30.31 1.57 -4.68
CA LEU A 635 30.29 0.21 -5.20
C LEU A 635 31.46 -0.61 -4.63
N GLY A 636 31.31 -1.94 -4.63
CA GLY A 636 32.29 -2.90 -4.09
C GLY A 636 32.33 -2.97 -2.56
N VAL A 637 31.33 -2.40 -1.88
CA VAL A 637 31.22 -2.37 -0.42
C VAL A 637 29.81 -2.77 0.03
N PHE A 638 29.64 -3.00 1.32
CA PHE A 638 28.34 -3.24 1.94
C PHE A 638 27.69 -1.91 2.38
N THR A 639 26.63 -1.48 1.68
CA THR A 639 25.94 -0.20 1.94
C THR A 639 24.57 -0.43 2.57
N ALA A 640 24.27 0.25 3.67
CA ALA A 640 22.96 0.26 4.29
C ALA A 640 22.24 1.60 4.08
N VAL A 641 21.02 1.56 3.55
CA VAL A 641 20.11 2.70 3.44
C VAL A 641 19.13 2.63 4.61
N THR A 642 19.15 3.65 5.46
CA THR A 642 18.41 3.66 6.72
C THR A 642 17.68 5.00 6.94
N GLY A 643 17.01 5.14 8.07
CA GLY A 643 16.13 6.26 8.39
C GLY A 643 14.72 5.81 8.77
N VAL A 644 13.91 6.73 9.29
CA VAL A 644 12.58 6.41 9.84
C VAL A 644 11.60 5.87 8.76
N SER A 645 10.54 5.19 9.19
CA SER A 645 9.49 4.69 8.29
C SER A 645 8.84 5.85 7.54
N GLY A 646 8.69 5.73 6.22
CA GLY A 646 8.20 6.81 5.36
C GLY A 646 9.24 7.90 5.02
N ALA A 647 10.52 7.77 5.39
CA ALA A 647 11.55 8.77 5.07
C ALA A 647 11.89 8.89 3.56
N GLY A 648 11.46 7.92 2.74
CA GLY A 648 11.73 7.87 1.28
C GLY A 648 12.76 6.82 0.85
N LYS A 649 13.14 5.87 1.74
CA LYS A 649 14.15 4.82 1.45
C LYS A 649 13.79 3.97 0.24
N SER A 650 12.61 3.33 0.26
CA SER A 650 12.12 2.50 -0.84
C SER A 650 11.89 3.31 -2.11
N THR A 651 11.47 4.58 -2.00
CA THR A 651 11.33 5.44 -3.18
C THR A 651 12.69 5.74 -3.83
N LEU A 652 13.73 6.04 -3.05
CA LEU A 652 15.07 6.29 -3.59
C LEU A 652 15.67 5.05 -4.28
N ILE A 653 15.48 3.87 -3.68
CA ILE A 653 16.13 2.64 -4.13
C ILE A 653 15.26 1.82 -5.07
N ASN A 654 14.05 1.44 -4.65
CA ASN A 654 13.18 0.52 -5.39
C ASN A 654 12.36 1.21 -6.50
N GLU A 655 12.02 2.49 -6.35
CA GLU A 655 11.24 3.24 -7.36
C GLU A 655 12.10 4.05 -8.33
N ILE A 656 13.28 4.51 -7.91
CA ILE A 656 14.19 5.30 -8.76
C ILE A 656 15.38 4.47 -9.24
N LEU A 657 16.25 4.03 -8.32
CA LEU A 657 17.52 3.42 -8.67
C LEU A 657 17.36 2.09 -9.42
N TYR A 658 16.58 1.15 -8.86
CA TYR A 658 16.41 -0.18 -9.44
C TYR A 658 15.76 -0.13 -10.82
N PRO A 659 14.62 0.56 -11.06
CA PRO A 659 14.01 0.60 -12.39
C PRO A 659 14.91 1.27 -13.42
N ALA A 660 15.68 2.30 -13.02
CA ALA A 660 16.64 2.95 -13.92
C ALA A 660 17.79 1.99 -14.31
N LEU A 661 18.36 1.25 -13.35
CA LEU A 661 19.38 0.23 -13.63
C LEU A 661 18.82 -0.94 -14.44
N ALA A 662 17.63 -1.44 -14.10
CA ALA A 662 16.99 -2.55 -14.79
C ALA A 662 16.65 -2.19 -16.24
N ARG A 663 16.26 -0.94 -16.48
CA ARG A 663 16.03 -0.42 -17.82
C ARG A 663 17.33 -0.29 -18.62
N HIS A 664 18.41 0.20 -18.01
CA HIS A 664 19.71 0.32 -18.68
C HIS A 664 20.35 -1.04 -18.99
N LEU A 665 20.30 -1.98 -18.05
CA LEU A 665 21.01 -3.26 -18.13
C LEU A 665 20.18 -4.38 -18.79
N TYR A 666 18.85 -4.34 -18.69
CA TYR A 666 17.96 -5.43 -19.12
C TYR A 666 16.84 -4.98 -20.07
N GLU A 667 16.85 -3.73 -20.52
CA GLU A 667 15.77 -3.15 -21.35
C GLU A 667 14.38 -3.29 -20.69
N SER A 668 14.34 -3.23 -19.36
CA SER A 668 13.07 -3.24 -18.60
C SER A 668 12.17 -2.06 -19.02
N ARG A 669 10.86 -2.31 -19.00
CA ARG A 669 9.81 -1.32 -19.30
C ARG A 669 9.36 -0.54 -18.07
N GLU A 670 9.85 -0.89 -16.89
CA GLU A 670 9.52 -0.18 -15.67
C GLU A 670 10.05 1.25 -15.77
N SER A 671 9.15 2.23 -15.59
CA SER A 671 9.53 3.64 -15.61
C SER A 671 10.12 4.01 -14.25
N PRO A 672 11.35 4.53 -14.19
CA PRO A 672 11.90 5.04 -12.93
C PRO A 672 11.12 6.28 -12.46
N GLY A 673 10.98 6.41 -11.15
CA GLY A 673 10.43 7.60 -10.51
C GLY A 673 11.17 8.88 -10.89
N LYS A 674 10.55 10.04 -10.68
CA LYS A 674 11.09 11.36 -11.04
C LYS A 674 12.48 11.60 -10.46
N HIS A 675 13.44 11.81 -11.35
CA HIS A 675 14.83 12.18 -11.04
C HIS A 675 15.44 12.96 -12.23
N LYS A 676 16.60 13.60 -12.05
CA LYS A 676 17.29 14.31 -13.14
C LYS A 676 18.16 13.39 -13.98
N SER A 677 19.02 12.60 -13.34
CA SER A 677 19.93 11.65 -14.00
C SER A 677 20.49 10.67 -12.99
N ILE A 678 21.03 9.55 -13.49
CA ILE A 678 21.85 8.62 -12.72
C ILE A 678 23.17 8.41 -13.49
N GLN A 679 24.29 8.36 -12.78
CA GLN A 679 25.63 8.15 -13.34
C GLN A 679 26.28 6.91 -12.73
N GLY A 680 27.30 6.35 -13.40
CA GLY A 680 28.07 5.18 -12.92
C GLY A 680 27.52 3.83 -13.40
N PHE A 681 26.63 3.81 -14.39
CA PHE A 681 26.08 2.59 -14.99
C PHE A 681 27.17 1.67 -15.53
N GLU A 682 28.23 2.25 -16.08
CA GLU A 682 29.36 1.54 -16.67
C GLU A 682 30.09 0.64 -15.67
N HIS A 683 29.93 0.85 -14.36
CA HIS A 683 30.57 0.01 -13.35
C HIS A 683 29.88 -1.33 -13.14
N LEU A 684 28.63 -1.47 -13.61
CA LEU A 684 27.79 -2.64 -13.36
C LEU A 684 27.45 -3.38 -14.66
N ASP A 685 27.41 -4.71 -14.58
CA ASP A 685 26.88 -5.57 -15.65
C ASP A 685 25.48 -6.10 -15.32
N LYS A 686 25.13 -6.14 -14.03
CA LYS A 686 23.88 -6.68 -13.51
C LYS A 686 23.42 -5.93 -12.26
N VAL A 687 22.11 -5.74 -12.14
CA VAL A 687 21.42 -5.40 -10.91
C VAL A 687 20.46 -6.53 -10.53
N ILE A 688 20.44 -6.95 -9.28
CA ILE A 688 19.52 -7.98 -8.80
C ILE A 688 18.76 -7.43 -7.60
N ASP A 689 17.45 -7.27 -7.76
CA ASP A 689 16.53 -6.96 -6.66
C ASP A 689 16.05 -8.27 -6.00
N ILE A 690 16.31 -8.38 -4.70
CA ILE A 690 15.93 -9.51 -3.85
C ILE A 690 14.87 -9.00 -2.86
N ASP A 691 13.65 -8.90 -3.36
CA ASP A 691 12.49 -8.51 -2.56
C ASP A 691 11.85 -9.68 -1.79
N GLN A 692 10.88 -9.35 -0.93
CA GLN A 692 10.10 -10.30 -0.12
C GLN A 692 8.84 -10.85 -0.82
N ARG A 693 8.59 -10.50 -2.09
CA ARG A 693 7.42 -11.02 -2.82
C ARG A 693 7.53 -12.55 -2.96
N PRO A 694 6.41 -13.29 -2.95
CA PRO A 694 6.44 -14.74 -3.12
C PRO A 694 7.22 -15.16 -4.37
N ILE A 695 8.00 -16.25 -4.30
CA ILE A 695 8.74 -16.79 -5.47
C ILE A 695 7.79 -17.26 -6.60
N GLY A 696 6.53 -17.52 -6.27
CA GLY A 696 5.42 -17.62 -7.19
C GLY A 696 4.08 -17.58 -6.49
N ARG A 697 2.99 -17.41 -7.26
CA ARG A 697 1.63 -17.29 -6.73
C ARG A 697 0.85 -18.61 -6.69
N THR A 698 1.43 -19.68 -7.22
CA THR A 698 0.76 -20.98 -7.31
C THR A 698 1.55 -22.06 -6.56
N PRO A 699 0.91 -23.16 -6.14
CA PRO A 699 1.60 -24.30 -5.52
C PRO A 699 2.65 -25.00 -6.41
N ARG A 700 2.69 -24.66 -7.70
CA ARG A 700 3.70 -25.15 -8.66
C ARG A 700 5.08 -24.53 -8.41
N SER A 701 5.12 -23.31 -7.93
CA SER A 701 6.37 -22.66 -7.53
C SER A 701 6.77 -23.16 -6.15
N ASN A 702 8.03 -23.59 -6.01
CA ASN A 702 8.61 -24.12 -4.78
C ASN A 702 10.13 -23.94 -4.80
N PRO A 703 10.85 -24.17 -3.67
CA PRO A 703 12.30 -24.01 -3.61
C PRO A 703 13.05 -24.76 -4.71
N ALA A 704 12.66 -26.00 -5.00
CA ALA A 704 13.33 -26.84 -5.99
C ALA A 704 13.15 -26.35 -7.44
N THR A 705 11.97 -25.86 -7.80
CA THR A 705 11.71 -25.30 -9.14
C THR A 705 12.37 -23.94 -9.32
N TYR A 706 12.31 -23.07 -8.31
CA TYR A 706 12.84 -21.71 -8.41
C TYR A 706 14.37 -21.67 -8.53
N THR A 707 15.05 -22.54 -7.79
CA THR A 707 16.52 -22.71 -7.83
C THR A 707 17.00 -23.56 -9.00
N LYS A 708 16.07 -24.11 -9.80
CA LYS A 708 16.32 -25.11 -10.86
C LYS A 708 16.94 -26.43 -10.38
N LEU A 709 16.95 -26.66 -9.06
CA LEU A 709 17.39 -27.93 -8.48
C LEU A 709 16.56 -29.12 -9.00
N PHE A 710 15.27 -28.90 -9.24
CA PHE A 710 14.37 -29.96 -9.66
C PHE A 710 14.70 -30.52 -11.05
N ASP A 711 15.33 -29.73 -11.93
CA ASP A 711 15.77 -30.20 -13.25
C ASP A 711 16.83 -31.31 -13.09
N ASN A 712 17.87 -31.04 -12.29
CA ASN A 712 18.92 -32.01 -12.00
C ASN A 712 18.38 -33.27 -11.29
N ILE A 713 17.43 -33.11 -10.37
CA ILE A 713 16.79 -34.25 -9.69
C ILE A 713 16.02 -35.12 -10.69
N ARG A 714 15.25 -34.51 -11.61
CA ARG A 714 14.49 -35.26 -12.63
C ARG A 714 15.41 -36.04 -13.58
N ASP A 715 16.57 -35.49 -13.92
CA ASP A 715 17.58 -36.19 -14.72
C ASP A 715 18.12 -37.42 -14.00
N VAL A 716 18.41 -37.33 -12.70
CA VAL A 716 18.82 -38.49 -11.88
C VAL A 716 17.75 -39.58 -11.88
N PHE A 717 16.47 -39.21 -11.71
CA PHE A 717 15.37 -40.18 -11.75
C PHE A 717 15.20 -40.85 -13.11
N ALA A 718 15.34 -40.10 -14.21
CA ALA A 718 15.28 -40.64 -15.57
C ALA A 718 16.44 -41.62 -15.89
N MET A 719 17.56 -41.51 -15.18
CA MET A 719 18.70 -42.42 -15.33
C MET A 719 18.58 -43.72 -14.52
N THR A 720 17.56 -43.87 -13.67
CA THR A 720 17.36 -45.10 -12.89
C THR A 720 17.04 -46.31 -13.80
N PRO A 721 17.42 -47.55 -13.42
CA PRO A 721 17.10 -48.74 -14.20
C PRO A 721 15.60 -48.91 -14.46
N GLU A 722 14.78 -48.63 -13.45
CA GLU A 722 13.31 -48.69 -13.51
C GLU A 722 12.76 -47.67 -14.52
N ALA A 723 13.18 -46.41 -14.45
CA ALA A 723 12.74 -45.39 -15.41
C ALA A 723 13.11 -45.74 -16.85
N ARG A 724 14.33 -46.24 -17.07
CA ARG A 724 14.79 -46.68 -18.40
C ARG A 724 13.97 -47.85 -18.93
N ALA A 725 13.66 -48.83 -18.08
CA ALA A 725 12.83 -49.98 -18.46
C ALA A 725 11.41 -49.55 -18.88
N PHE A 726 10.84 -48.52 -18.23
CA PHE A 726 9.53 -47.98 -18.59
C PHE A 726 9.56 -46.90 -19.69
N GLY A 727 10.73 -46.55 -20.23
CA GLY A 727 10.88 -45.48 -21.22
C GLY A 727 10.57 -44.08 -20.68
N TYR A 728 10.75 -43.85 -19.38
CA TYR A 728 10.46 -42.56 -18.74
C TYR A 728 11.66 -41.60 -18.88
N GLY A 729 11.45 -40.51 -19.60
CA GLY A 729 12.37 -39.36 -19.60
C GLY A 729 12.12 -38.38 -18.45
N PRO A 730 12.96 -37.33 -18.30
CA PRO A 730 12.83 -36.32 -17.23
C PRO A 730 11.46 -35.62 -17.19
N GLY A 731 10.78 -35.52 -18.35
CA GLY A 731 9.44 -34.97 -18.45
C GLY A 731 8.39 -35.73 -17.64
N ARG A 732 8.54 -37.06 -17.46
CA ARG A 732 7.63 -37.88 -16.65
C ARG A 732 7.64 -37.46 -15.18
N PHE A 733 8.80 -37.07 -14.66
CA PHE A 733 8.98 -36.63 -13.27
C PHE A 733 8.68 -35.14 -13.07
N SER A 734 8.11 -34.47 -14.08
CA SER A 734 7.63 -33.09 -13.96
C SER A 734 6.17 -33.05 -13.53
N PHE A 735 5.87 -32.38 -12.42
CA PHE A 735 4.47 -32.10 -12.06
C PHE A 735 3.84 -31.01 -12.96
N ASN A 736 4.64 -30.27 -13.73
CA ASN A 736 4.14 -29.23 -14.64
C ASN A 736 3.70 -29.77 -16.02
N ILE A 737 4.10 -31.00 -16.38
CA ILE A 737 3.91 -31.57 -17.72
C ILE A 737 2.92 -32.74 -17.63
N LYS A 738 2.02 -32.83 -18.61
CA LYS A 738 1.11 -33.96 -18.76
C LYS A 738 1.91 -35.24 -19.03
N GLY A 739 1.57 -36.33 -18.33
CA GLY A 739 2.22 -37.63 -18.50
C GLY A 739 2.46 -38.34 -17.17
N GLY A 740 3.11 -37.70 -16.20
CA GLY A 740 3.40 -38.30 -14.89
C GLY A 740 2.72 -37.65 -13.68
N ARG A 741 2.22 -36.42 -13.84
CA ARG A 741 1.46 -35.71 -12.80
C ARG A 741 0.11 -36.36 -12.49
N CYS A 742 -0.46 -35.99 -11.36
CA CYS A 742 -1.85 -36.30 -11.04
C CYS A 742 -2.77 -35.37 -11.87
N GLU A 743 -3.69 -35.95 -12.65
CA GLU A 743 -4.59 -35.17 -13.51
C GLU A 743 -5.72 -34.49 -12.71
N ALA A 744 -6.09 -35.01 -11.54
CA ALA A 744 -7.17 -34.43 -10.73
C ALA A 744 -6.83 -33.08 -10.09
N CYS A 745 -5.54 -32.81 -9.86
CA CYS A 745 -5.03 -31.50 -9.38
C CYS A 745 -4.02 -30.89 -10.35
N GLU A 746 -3.90 -31.45 -11.55
CA GLU A 746 -2.93 -31.03 -12.57
C GLU A 746 -1.49 -30.84 -12.07
N GLY A 747 -1.08 -31.63 -11.06
CA GLY A 747 0.26 -31.57 -10.46
C GLY A 747 0.43 -30.58 -9.30
N ASP A 748 -0.60 -29.82 -8.93
CA ASP A 748 -0.53 -28.87 -7.81
C ASP A 748 -0.44 -29.59 -6.46
N GLY A 749 -0.98 -30.81 -6.37
CA GLY A 749 -1.06 -31.61 -5.13
C GLY A 749 -2.17 -31.17 -4.18
N VAL A 750 -2.68 -29.95 -4.35
CA VAL A 750 -3.77 -29.35 -3.55
C VAL A 750 -4.87 -28.84 -4.47
N LYS A 751 -6.04 -28.56 -3.91
CA LYS A 751 -7.13 -27.81 -4.54
C LYS A 751 -7.45 -26.57 -3.73
N LEU A 752 -7.70 -25.45 -4.39
CA LEU A 752 -8.17 -24.22 -3.73
C LEU A 752 -9.67 -24.37 -3.47
N VAL A 753 -10.06 -24.19 -2.21
CA VAL A 753 -11.47 -24.14 -1.79
C VAL A 753 -11.79 -22.69 -1.44
N GLU A 754 -12.73 -22.11 -2.18
CA GLU A 754 -13.19 -20.74 -1.97
C GLU A 754 -14.05 -20.65 -0.71
N MET A 755 -13.73 -19.69 0.16
CA MET A 755 -14.41 -19.48 1.44
C MET A 755 -15.17 -18.15 1.41
N HIS A 756 -16.45 -18.13 1.81
CA HIS A 756 -17.26 -16.91 1.74
C HIS A 756 -16.87 -15.82 2.76
N PHE A 757 -16.43 -16.22 3.96
CA PHE A 757 -16.15 -15.30 5.08
C PHE A 757 -14.72 -15.43 5.64
N LEU A 758 -14.01 -16.51 5.29
CA LEU A 758 -12.64 -16.76 5.69
C LEU A 758 -11.74 -16.62 4.46
N ALA A 759 -10.42 -16.59 4.67
CA ALA A 759 -9.49 -16.66 3.55
C ALA A 759 -9.60 -18.04 2.86
N ASP A 760 -9.46 -18.07 1.54
CA ASP A 760 -9.43 -19.32 0.78
C ASP A 760 -8.34 -20.24 1.29
N VAL A 761 -8.61 -21.55 1.28
CA VAL A 761 -7.71 -22.56 1.84
C VAL A 761 -7.35 -23.61 0.79
N TYR A 762 -6.10 -24.08 0.84
CA TYR A 762 -5.64 -25.19 0.03
C TYR A 762 -5.88 -26.50 0.76
N VAL A 763 -6.65 -27.40 0.16
CA VAL A 763 -6.92 -28.74 0.69
C VAL A 763 -6.12 -29.77 -0.10
N PRO A 764 -5.47 -30.76 0.54
CA PRO A 764 -4.78 -31.84 -0.16
C PRO A 764 -5.69 -32.52 -1.19
N CYS A 765 -5.18 -32.79 -2.38
CA CYS A 765 -5.93 -33.48 -3.43
C CYS A 765 -6.27 -34.90 -3.00
N GLU A 766 -7.56 -35.23 -2.95
CA GLU A 766 -8.07 -36.55 -2.52
C GLU A 766 -7.52 -37.72 -3.35
N VAL A 767 -7.21 -37.49 -4.64
CA VAL A 767 -6.78 -38.55 -5.56
C VAL A 767 -5.31 -38.93 -5.37
N CYS A 768 -4.42 -37.94 -5.18
CA CYS A 768 -2.99 -38.20 -5.01
C CYS A 768 -2.52 -38.03 -3.56
N ALA A 769 -3.41 -37.66 -2.65
CA ALA A 769 -3.10 -37.32 -1.25
C ALA A 769 -1.90 -36.37 -1.12
N GLY A 770 -1.88 -35.30 -1.93
CA GLY A 770 -0.78 -34.31 -1.90
C GLY A 770 0.47 -34.68 -2.72
N LYS A 771 0.60 -35.92 -3.20
CA LYS A 771 1.85 -36.43 -3.83
C LYS A 771 2.17 -35.83 -5.19
N ARG A 772 1.27 -35.05 -5.82
CA ARG A 772 1.42 -34.39 -7.15
C ARG A 772 1.54 -35.31 -8.36
N PHE A 773 1.86 -36.59 -8.19
CA PHE A 773 2.09 -37.55 -9.26
C PHE A 773 1.09 -38.70 -9.24
N ASN A 774 0.93 -39.37 -10.38
CA ASN A 774 0.18 -40.63 -10.46
C ASN A 774 1.00 -41.81 -9.94
N GLU A 775 0.32 -42.89 -9.56
CA GLU A 775 0.96 -44.06 -8.95
C GLU A 775 2.06 -44.68 -9.83
N ALA A 776 1.84 -44.74 -11.15
CA ALA A 776 2.82 -45.31 -12.09
C ALA A 776 4.17 -44.55 -12.04
N THR A 777 4.13 -43.22 -11.87
CA THR A 777 5.34 -42.41 -11.75
C THR A 777 6.03 -42.62 -10.40
N LEU A 778 5.26 -42.83 -9.34
CA LEU A 778 5.77 -43.05 -7.98
C LEU A 778 6.39 -44.44 -7.76
N ARG A 779 6.26 -45.36 -8.73
CA ARG A 779 6.93 -46.68 -8.69
C ARG A 779 8.44 -46.58 -8.86
N VAL A 780 8.93 -45.58 -9.59
CA VAL A 780 10.36 -45.37 -9.79
C VAL A 780 10.97 -44.81 -8.52
N ARG A 781 12.04 -45.44 -8.03
CA ARG A 781 12.74 -45.07 -6.81
C ARG A 781 14.22 -44.81 -7.09
N TYR A 782 14.75 -43.78 -6.43
CA TYR A 782 16.18 -43.51 -6.34
C TYR A 782 16.59 -43.68 -4.88
N LYS A 783 17.57 -44.55 -4.60
CA LYS A 783 18.01 -44.90 -3.24
C LYS A 783 16.83 -45.17 -2.27
N GLY A 784 15.85 -45.94 -2.73
CA GLY A 784 14.67 -46.33 -1.96
C GLY A 784 13.56 -45.27 -1.85
N LYS A 785 13.75 -44.06 -2.37
CA LYS A 785 12.76 -42.96 -2.29
C LYS A 785 12.20 -42.61 -3.67
N ASN A 786 10.89 -42.40 -3.77
CA ASN A 786 10.27 -41.91 -5.01
C ASN A 786 10.36 -40.39 -5.15
N ILE A 787 9.96 -39.84 -6.30
CA ILE A 787 10.09 -38.40 -6.58
C ILE A 787 9.27 -37.51 -5.64
N ALA A 788 8.11 -37.97 -5.16
CA ALA A 788 7.29 -37.22 -4.21
C ALA A 788 7.92 -37.22 -2.81
N GLU A 789 8.46 -38.36 -2.38
CA GLU A 789 9.20 -38.48 -1.12
C GLU A 789 10.47 -37.62 -1.13
N VAL A 790 11.16 -37.50 -2.27
CA VAL A 790 12.31 -36.59 -2.42
C VAL A 790 11.89 -35.13 -2.35
N LEU A 791 10.77 -34.76 -2.96
CA LEU A 791 10.24 -33.39 -2.85
C LEU A 791 9.79 -33.05 -1.42
N ASP A 792 9.47 -34.05 -0.60
CA ASP A 792 9.09 -33.84 0.80
C ASP A 792 10.29 -33.75 1.76
N MET A 793 11.50 -34.05 1.29
CA MET A 793 12.73 -33.91 2.09
C MET A 793 13.04 -32.45 2.37
N SER A 794 13.57 -32.20 3.57
CA SER A 794 14.27 -30.96 3.89
C SER A 794 15.54 -30.81 3.06
N VAL A 795 16.03 -29.58 2.91
CA VAL A 795 17.33 -29.30 2.25
C VAL A 795 18.46 -30.11 2.88
N ARG A 796 18.47 -30.24 4.22
CA ARG A 796 19.47 -31.06 4.93
C ARG A 796 19.40 -32.54 4.54
N GLU A 797 18.22 -33.15 4.60
CA GLU A 797 18.06 -34.57 4.21
C GLU A 797 18.44 -34.78 2.75
N ALA A 798 18.09 -33.83 1.87
CA ALA A 798 18.47 -33.88 0.47
C ALA A 798 19.99 -33.81 0.27
N MET A 799 20.73 -33.07 1.09
CA MET A 799 22.19 -33.03 1.03
C MET A 799 22.79 -34.40 1.34
N GLU A 800 22.28 -35.08 2.37
CA GLU A 800 22.70 -36.44 2.72
C GLU A 800 22.32 -37.44 1.61
N HIS A 801 21.11 -37.32 1.05
CA HIS A 801 20.61 -38.21 0.02
C HIS A 801 21.38 -38.09 -1.32
N PHE A 802 21.68 -36.87 -1.74
CA PHE A 802 22.33 -36.54 -3.01
C PHE A 802 23.81 -36.20 -2.92
N GLY A 803 24.48 -36.46 -1.79
CA GLY A 803 25.88 -36.07 -1.54
C GLY A 803 26.91 -36.44 -2.63
N ALA A 804 26.61 -37.45 -3.47
CA ALA A 804 27.46 -37.85 -4.60
C ALA A 804 27.32 -36.95 -5.85
N HIS A 805 26.27 -36.14 -5.95
CA HIS A 805 25.94 -35.32 -7.12
C HIS A 805 26.35 -33.87 -6.91
N LYS A 806 27.49 -33.48 -7.51
CA LYS A 806 28.09 -32.15 -7.32
C LYS A 806 27.16 -30.99 -7.69
N ASP A 807 26.42 -31.12 -8.81
CA ASP A 807 25.53 -30.07 -9.29
C ASP A 807 24.30 -29.86 -8.40
N ILE A 808 23.80 -30.94 -7.79
CA ILE A 808 22.71 -30.89 -6.80
C ILE A 808 23.24 -30.29 -5.49
N MET A 809 24.40 -30.78 -5.01
CA MET A 809 25.01 -30.32 -3.77
C MET A 809 25.38 -28.84 -3.79
N ARG A 810 25.84 -28.30 -4.93
CA ARG A 810 26.14 -26.87 -5.07
C ARG A 810 24.92 -26.00 -4.73
N VAL A 811 23.73 -26.36 -5.20
CA VAL A 811 22.49 -25.60 -4.97
C VAL A 811 21.95 -25.85 -3.56
N LEU A 812 22.00 -27.08 -3.06
CA LEU A 812 21.58 -27.39 -1.70
C LEU A 812 22.45 -26.68 -0.65
N GLN A 813 23.76 -26.57 -0.90
CA GLN A 813 24.68 -25.85 -0.02
C GLN A 813 24.32 -24.36 0.04
N THR A 814 23.95 -23.71 -1.06
CA THR A 814 23.56 -22.29 -1.00
C THR A 814 22.27 -22.09 -0.22
N LEU A 815 21.28 -23.00 -0.36
CA LEU A 815 20.06 -22.99 0.47
C LEU A 815 20.38 -23.19 1.96
N HIS A 816 21.31 -24.09 2.27
CA HIS A 816 21.78 -24.31 3.63
C HIS A 816 22.48 -23.07 4.21
N ASP A 817 23.39 -22.46 3.45
CA ASP A 817 24.19 -21.30 3.87
C ASP A 817 23.33 -20.08 4.19
N VAL A 818 22.21 -19.88 3.47
CA VAL A 818 21.24 -18.81 3.77
C VAL A 818 20.28 -19.16 4.93
N GLY A 819 20.51 -20.27 5.63
CA GLY A 819 19.73 -20.67 6.81
C GLY A 819 18.45 -21.44 6.50
N LEU A 820 18.25 -21.92 5.26
CA LEU A 820 17.04 -22.64 4.85
C LEU A 820 17.22 -24.17 4.88
N SER A 821 18.05 -24.70 5.77
CA SER A 821 18.30 -26.15 5.86
C SER A 821 17.04 -26.97 6.17
N TYR A 822 16.02 -26.34 6.78
CA TYR A 822 14.78 -26.96 7.23
C TYR A 822 13.66 -26.98 6.19
N ILE A 823 13.76 -26.15 5.14
CA ILE A 823 12.67 -26.02 4.16
C ILE A 823 12.55 -27.30 3.33
N ARG A 824 11.33 -27.71 3.02
CA ARG A 824 11.11 -28.86 2.11
C ARG A 824 11.31 -28.45 0.66
N LEU A 825 11.93 -29.30 -0.15
CA LEU A 825 12.25 -29.00 -1.55
C LEU A 825 10.99 -28.64 -2.38
N GLY A 826 9.89 -29.34 -2.12
CA GLY A 826 8.61 -29.20 -2.80
C GLY A 826 7.60 -28.28 -2.10
N GLN A 827 8.00 -27.57 -1.02
CA GLN A 827 7.11 -26.71 -0.25
C GLN A 827 6.45 -25.65 -1.15
N PRO A 828 5.11 -25.56 -1.19
CA PRO A 828 4.41 -24.59 -2.03
C PRO A 828 4.81 -23.14 -1.72
N SER A 829 5.04 -22.32 -2.74
CA SER A 829 5.40 -20.91 -2.55
C SER A 829 4.40 -20.09 -1.74
N PRO A 830 3.07 -20.31 -1.83
CA PRO A 830 2.11 -19.57 -1.00
C PRO A 830 2.23 -19.84 0.50
N THR A 831 2.91 -20.92 0.91
CA THR A 831 3.13 -21.26 2.33
C THR A 831 4.51 -20.83 2.84
N LEU A 832 5.27 -20.09 2.03
CA LEU A 832 6.55 -19.52 2.42
C LEU A 832 6.35 -18.12 2.98
N SER A 833 7.08 -17.79 4.04
CA SER A 833 7.18 -16.41 4.52
C SER A 833 7.91 -15.52 3.50
N GLY A 834 7.70 -14.21 3.59
CA GLY A 834 8.40 -13.23 2.73
C GLY A 834 9.93 -13.34 2.86
N GLY A 835 10.43 -13.50 4.09
CA GLY A 835 11.86 -13.68 4.36
C GLY A 835 12.41 -15.03 3.85
N GLU A 836 11.63 -16.12 3.87
CA GLU A 836 12.04 -17.38 3.23
C GLU A 836 12.10 -17.24 1.71
N ALA A 837 11.09 -16.63 1.10
CA ALA A 837 11.06 -16.36 -0.33
C ALA A 837 12.27 -15.53 -0.77
N GLN A 838 12.61 -14.49 -0.01
CA GLN A 838 13.77 -13.64 -0.24
C GLN A 838 15.09 -14.43 -0.15
N ARG A 839 15.27 -15.25 0.89
CA ARG A 839 16.47 -16.10 1.08
C ARG A 839 16.62 -17.15 -0.03
N ILE A 840 15.53 -17.69 -0.57
CA ILE A 840 15.58 -18.59 -1.74
C ILE A 840 16.10 -17.85 -2.98
N LYS A 841 15.68 -16.59 -3.20
CA LYS A 841 16.20 -15.75 -4.28
C LYS A 841 17.69 -15.49 -4.12
N LEU A 842 18.12 -15.17 -2.89
CA LEU A 842 19.54 -14.99 -2.56
C LEU A 842 20.35 -16.28 -2.81
N ALA A 843 19.85 -17.44 -2.38
CA ALA A 843 20.50 -18.73 -2.60
C ALA A 843 20.69 -19.06 -4.09
N ARG A 844 19.73 -18.69 -4.93
CA ARG A 844 19.82 -18.84 -6.39
C ARG A 844 20.93 -17.99 -6.98
N GLU A 845 21.11 -16.77 -6.51
CA GLU A 845 22.17 -15.89 -7.01
C GLU A 845 23.55 -16.31 -6.52
N LEU A 846 23.69 -16.78 -5.27
CA LEU A 846 24.93 -17.36 -4.75
C LEU A 846 25.39 -18.58 -5.54
N ALA A 847 24.45 -19.33 -6.13
CA ALA A 847 24.78 -20.49 -6.95
C ALA A 847 25.41 -20.11 -8.29
N ARG A 848 25.30 -18.84 -8.73
CA ARG A 848 25.86 -18.35 -10.01
C ARG A 848 27.31 -17.92 -9.88
N VAL A 849 27.99 -17.81 -11.01
CA VAL A 849 29.38 -17.30 -11.06
C VAL A 849 29.34 -15.78 -10.91
N ALA A 850 30.06 -15.25 -9.91
CA ALA A 850 30.17 -13.81 -9.68
C ALA A 850 31.04 -13.15 -10.75
N THR A 851 30.63 -11.97 -11.21
CA THR A 851 31.39 -11.15 -12.19
C THR A 851 32.18 -10.02 -11.51
N GLY A 852 31.94 -9.76 -10.21
CA GLY A 852 32.54 -8.65 -9.47
C GLY A 852 31.98 -7.28 -9.87
N ARG A 853 30.92 -7.25 -10.68
CA ARG A 853 30.27 -6.04 -11.22
C ARG A 853 28.74 -6.11 -11.08
N THR A 854 28.25 -6.92 -10.15
CA THR A 854 26.83 -7.02 -9.85
C THR A 854 26.46 -6.16 -8.63
N LEU A 855 25.33 -5.46 -8.68
CA LEU A 855 24.71 -4.81 -7.53
C LEU A 855 23.54 -5.66 -7.04
N TYR A 856 23.59 -6.09 -5.77
CA TYR A 856 22.49 -6.75 -5.08
C TYR A 856 21.74 -5.72 -4.23
N ILE A 857 20.43 -5.63 -4.42
CA ILE A 857 19.53 -4.79 -3.62
C ILE A 857 18.68 -5.74 -2.78
N LEU A 858 18.65 -5.55 -1.46
CA LEU A 858 17.80 -6.32 -0.56
C LEU A 858 16.95 -5.38 0.30
N ASP A 859 15.65 -5.64 0.33
CA ASP A 859 14.69 -4.86 1.13
C ASP A 859 14.39 -5.60 2.45
N GLU A 860 14.82 -5.01 3.58
CA GLU A 860 14.66 -5.53 4.94
C GLU A 860 14.96 -7.03 5.10
N PRO A 861 16.18 -7.51 4.73
CA PRO A 861 16.50 -8.92 4.75
C PRO A 861 16.57 -9.57 6.15
N THR A 862 16.48 -8.77 7.21
CA THR A 862 16.37 -9.27 8.60
C THR A 862 14.96 -9.65 9.04
N THR A 863 13.95 -9.38 8.21
CA THR A 863 12.57 -9.75 8.49
C THR A 863 12.45 -11.25 8.77
N GLY A 864 11.84 -11.64 9.90
CA GLY A 864 11.68 -13.05 10.25
C GLY A 864 12.91 -13.71 10.89
N LEU A 865 13.99 -12.96 11.16
CA LEU A 865 15.27 -13.54 11.56
C LEU A 865 15.61 -13.30 13.03
N HIS A 866 15.96 -14.40 13.71
CA HIS A 866 16.61 -14.38 15.01
C HIS A 866 18.06 -13.87 14.88
N PHE A 867 18.67 -13.36 15.96
CA PHE A 867 20.05 -12.84 15.98
C PHE A 867 21.07 -13.78 15.33
N GLU A 868 21.02 -15.08 15.66
CA GLU A 868 21.92 -16.09 15.08
C GLU A 868 21.72 -16.26 13.56
N ASP A 869 20.51 -16.06 13.06
CA ASP A 869 20.21 -16.11 11.63
C ASP A 869 20.66 -14.83 10.92
N ILE A 870 20.54 -13.67 11.58
CA ILE A 870 21.12 -12.40 11.10
C ILE A 870 22.64 -12.53 10.97
N ARG A 871 23.31 -13.15 11.95
CA ARG A 871 24.76 -13.41 11.90
C ARG A 871 25.16 -14.25 10.69
N LYS A 872 24.40 -15.32 10.39
CA LYS A 872 24.62 -16.17 9.21
C LYS A 872 24.36 -15.40 7.91
N LEU A 873 23.27 -14.64 7.84
CA LEU A 873 22.94 -13.80 6.69
C LEU A 873 24.07 -12.79 6.42
N LEU A 874 24.56 -12.10 7.44
CA LEU A 874 25.68 -11.16 7.31
C LEU A 874 26.93 -11.83 6.77
N SER A 875 27.24 -13.07 7.17
CA SER A 875 28.35 -13.84 6.57
C SER A 875 28.15 -14.06 5.08
N VAL A 876 26.93 -14.39 4.65
CA VAL A 876 26.58 -14.57 3.23
C VAL A 876 26.69 -13.27 2.44
N LEU A 877 26.18 -12.16 2.97
CA LEU A 877 26.27 -10.85 2.32
C LEU A 877 27.72 -10.39 2.18
N ASN A 878 28.54 -10.60 3.21
CA ASN A 878 29.97 -10.30 3.15
C ASN A 878 30.70 -11.14 2.08
N ARG A 879 30.36 -12.42 1.90
CA ARG A 879 30.92 -13.26 0.82
C ARG A 879 30.61 -12.70 -0.58
N LEU A 880 29.44 -12.11 -0.78
CA LEU A 880 29.09 -11.46 -2.05
C LEU A 880 29.97 -10.23 -2.31
N VAL A 881 30.22 -9.42 -1.27
CA VAL A 881 31.07 -8.23 -1.34
C VAL A 881 32.54 -8.62 -1.53
N GLU A 882 33.02 -9.66 -0.86
CA GLU A 882 34.38 -10.21 -1.03
C GLU A 882 34.64 -10.75 -2.43
N ALA A 883 33.60 -11.23 -3.12
CA ALA A 883 33.66 -11.58 -4.54
C ALA A 883 33.70 -10.35 -5.48
N GLY A 884 33.80 -9.14 -4.94
CA GLY A 884 33.89 -7.87 -5.68
C GLY A 884 32.56 -7.21 -6.01
N ASN A 885 31.43 -7.81 -5.62
CA ASN A 885 30.10 -7.26 -5.90
C ASN A 885 29.75 -6.14 -4.91
N SER A 886 28.67 -5.42 -5.21
CA SER A 886 28.11 -4.40 -4.32
C SER A 886 26.84 -4.95 -3.68
N VAL A 887 26.68 -4.77 -2.37
CA VAL A 887 25.47 -5.16 -1.65
C VAL A 887 24.87 -3.90 -1.03
N LEU A 888 23.63 -3.59 -1.39
CA LEU A 888 22.84 -2.50 -0.86
C LEU A 888 21.64 -3.08 -0.12
N VAL A 889 21.49 -2.74 1.16
CA VAL A 889 20.35 -3.17 1.98
C VAL A 889 19.54 -1.95 2.41
N ILE A 890 18.21 -2.07 2.38
CA ILE A 890 17.31 -1.15 3.08
C ILE A 890 17.05 -1.75 4.45
N GLU A 891 17.48 -1.09 5.52
CA GLU A 891 17.43 -1.71 6.85
C GLU A 891 17.16 -0.73 8.00
N HIS A 892 16.57 -1.32 9.04
CA HIS A 892 16.28 -0.72 10.33
C HIS A 892 17.03 -1.44 11.47
N ASN A 893 17.42 -2.70 11.26
CA ASN A 893 18.10 -3.49 12.26
C ASN A 893 19.52 -2.96 12.53
N LEU A 894 19.79 -2.62 13.80
CA LEU A 894 21.05 -2.00 14.21
C LEU A 894 22.26 -2.94 14.05
N ASP A 895 22.08 -4.26 14.12
CA ASP A 895 23.17 -5.22 13.90
C ASP A 895 23.61 -5.27 12.44
N VAL A 896 22.68 -5.07 11.50
CA VAL A 896 23.04 -4.95 10.09
C VAL A 896 23.68 -3.59 9.80
N ILE A 897 23.09 -2.50 10.30
CA ILE A 897 23.59 -1.15 10.08
C ILE A 897 25.00 -0.99 10.67
N LYS A 898 25.26 -1.48 11.87
CA LYS A 898 26.61 -1.42 12.49
C LYS A 898 27.63 -2.28 11.75
N SER A 899 27.18 -3.29 11.00
CA SER A 899 28.04 -4.19 10.21
C SER A 899 28.33 -3.66 8.80
N ALA A 900 27.59 -2.64 8.33
CA ALA A 900 27.77 -2.04 7.02
C ALA A 900 29.09 -1.26 6.89
N ASP A 901 29.65 -1.22 5.69
CA ASP A 901 30.84 -0.40 5.40
C ASP A 901 30.44 1.07 5.20
N TRP A 902 29.26 1.31 4.64
CA TRP A 902 28.71 2.64 4.35
C TRP A 902 27.23 2.73 4.72
N VAL A 903 26.78 3.89 5.18
CA VAL A 903 25.40 4.16 5.59
C VAL A 903 24.90 5.42 4.90
N ILE A 904 23.66 5.39 4.41
CA ILE A 904 22.92 6.54 3.89
C ILE A 904 21.66 6.69 4.72
N ASP A 905 21.58 7.75 5.53
CA ASP A 905 20.47 7.98 6.45
C ASP A 905 19.49 9.03 5.89
N LEU A 906 18.22 8.66 5.77
CA LEU A 906 17.14 9.53 5.28
C LEU A 906 16.23 10.03 6.42
N GLY A 907 15.73 11.27 6.28
CA GLY A 907 14.72 11.83 7.19
C GLY A 907 14.55 13.35 7.01
N PRO A 908 14.37 14.13 8.10
CA PRO A 908 14.43 13.74 9.52
C PRO A 908 13.23 12.94 10.03
N GLU A 909 12.08 13.10 9.37
CA GLU A 909 10.83 12.43 9.73
C GLU A 909 10.27 11.60 8.54
N GLY A 910 9.11 10.97 8.73
CA GLY A 910 8.39 10.26 7.66
C GLY A 910 7.46 11.19 6.86
N GLY A 911 7.08 10.76 5.65
CA GLY A 911 6.11 11.46 4.80
C GLY A 911 6.57 12.87 4.43
N ALA A 912 5.70 13.87 4.58
CA ALA A 912 5.99 15.26 4.22
C ALA A 912 7.17 15.86 5.01
N GLY A 913 7.46 15.37 6.21
CA GLY A 913 8.61 15.81 7.03
C GLY A 913 9.95 15.16 6.65
N GLY A 914 9.95 14.22 5.70
CA GLY A 914 11.12 13.46 5.30
C GLY A 914 11.69 13.86 3.94
N GLY A 915 12.35 12.88 3.30
CA GLY A 915 12.80 12.97 1.91
C GLY A 915 14.10 13.75 1.70
N ASN A 916 14.95 13.86 2.73
CA ASN A 916 16.29 14.40 2.64
C ASN A 916 17.31 13.38 3.15
N ILE A 917 18.55 13.46 2.67
CA ILE A 917 19.67 12.74 3.25
C ILE A 917 20.21 13.56 4.44
N LEU A 918 20.24 12.96 5.61
CA LEU A 918 20.72 13.59 6.85
C LEU A 918 22.21 13.38 7.06
N ALA A 919 22.69 12.18 6.70
CA ALA A 919 24.07 11.77 6.89
C ALA A 919 24.43 10.69 5.87
N THR A 920 25.67 10.74 5.39
CA THR A 920 26.30 9.66 4.64
C THR A 920 27.70 9.44 5.20
N GLY A 921 28.14 8.20 5.29
CA GLY A 921 29.44 7.88 5.87
C GLY A 921 29.52 6.46 6.38
N THR A 922 30.62 6.16 7.07
CA THR A 922 30.73 4.98 7.92
C THR A 922 29.71 5.04 9.08
N PRO A 923 29.31 3.89 9.65
CA PRO A 923 28.48 3.85 10.86
C PRO A 923 28.96 4.79 11.98
N GLU A 924 30.27 4.91 12.20
CA GLU A 924 30.86 5.79 13.21
C GLU A 924 30.69 7.28 12.89
N GLU A 925 30.70 7.67 11.61
CA GLU A 925 30.46 9.04 11.16
C GLU A 925 28.98 9.41 11.30
N VAL A 926 28.07 8.53 10.87
CA VAL A 926 26.62 8.72 11.03
C VAL A 926 26.24 8.81 12.51
N ALA A 927 26.86 8.02 13.39
CA ALA A 927 26.64 8.07 14.83
C ALA A 927 26.97 9.42 15.48
N ARG A 928 27.78 10.27 14.85
CA ARG A 928 28.14 11.61 15.35
C ARG A 928 27.13 12.70 14.94
N VAL A 929 26.23 12.40 14.01
CA VAL A 929 25.28 13.39 13.48
C VAL A 929 24.07 13.54 14.41
N LYS A 930 24.00 14.66 15.14
CA LYS A 930 22.94 14.92 16.15
C LYS A 930 21.52 14.91 15.59
N GLY A 931 21.35 15.29 14.31
CA GLY A 931 20.05 15.33 13.62
C GLY A 931 19.57 13.98 13.09
N SER A 932 20.42 12.94 13.14
CA SER A 932 20.10 11.60 12.69
C SER A 932 19.50 10.78 13.83
N HIS A 933 18.26 10.30 13.67
CA HIS A 933 17.67 9.35 14.62
C HIS A 933 18.47 8.04 14.63
N THR A 934 18.84 7.53 13.44
CA THR A 934 19.70 6.35 13.29
C THR A 934 21.02 6.53 14.04
N GLY A 935 21.70 7.65 13.83
CA GLY A 935 22.97 7.98 14.47
C GLY A 935 22.90 7.94 16.00
N ARG A 936 21.79 8.41 16.60
CA ARG A 936 21.56 8.36 18.05
C ARG A 936 21.55 6.93 18.59
N TYR A 937 20.81 6.02 17.96
CA TYR A 937 20.73 4.61 18.40
C TYR A 937 22.02 3.85 18.06
N LEU A 938 22.61 4.13 16.91
CA LEU A 938 23.87 3.53 16.47
C LEU A 938 25.02 3.89 17.41
N ALA A 939 25.08 5.13 17.90
CA ALA A 939 26.06 5.54 18.92
C ALA A 939 25.96 4.70 20.20
N HIS A 940 24.75 4.32 20.63
CA HIS A 940 24.56 3.48 21.81
C HIS A 940 25.12 2.07 21.58
N VAL A 941 24.76 1.43 20.46
CA VAL A 941 25.21 0.06 20.13
C VAL A 941 26.72 -0.03 19.91
N LEU A 942 27.30 0.95 19.21
CA LEU A 942 28.76 1.03 19.01
C LEU A 942 29.50 1.21 20.35
N ASN A 943 28.93 1.97 21.30
CA ASN A 943 29.52 2.15 22.62
C ASN A 943 29.31 0.95 23.56
N LYS A 944 28.15 0.28 23.53
CA LYS A 944 27.84 -0.95 24.30
C LYS A 944 28.87 -2.05 23.96
N SER A 945 29.08 -2.31 22.66
CA SER A 945 30.06 -3.31 22.21
C SER A 945 31.52 -2.90 22.49
N ARG A 946 31.86 -1.60 22.40
CA ARG A 946 33.19 -1.11 22.79
C ARG A 946 33.49 -1.29 24.29
N ARG A 947 32.50 -1.13 25.17
CA ARG A 947 32.66 -1.36 26.62
C ARG A 947 32.73 -2.85 26.96
N ALA A 948 31.96 -3.69 26.27
CA ALA A 948 32.07 -5.15 26.38
C ALA A 948 33.48 -5.65 26.01
N ARG A 949 34.07 -5.14 24.91
CA ARG A 949 35.47 -5.41 24.52
C ARG A 949 36.52 -4.94 25.54
N LEU A 950 36.20 -3.93 26.34
CA LEU A 950 37.08 -3.36 27.38
C LEU A 950 36.81 -3.93 28.79
N GLY A 951 35.89 -4.90 28.93
CA GLY A 951 35.62 -5.58 30.21
C GLY A 951 34.90 -4.73 31.27
N GLN A 952 34.26 -3.62 30.91
CA GLN A 952 33.50 -2.79 31.86
C GLN A 952 32.01 -3.17 31.83
N ARG A 953 31.53 -3.85 32.89
CA ARG A 953 30.10 -4.17 33.08
C ARG A 953 29.28 -2.90 33.33
N VAL A 954 28.08 -2.86 32.75
CA VAL A 954 27.11 -1.76 32.92
C VAL A 954 26.06 -2.19 33.95
N ASP A 955 26.40 -2.08 35.23
CA ASP A 955 25.42 -2.07 36.32
C ASP A 955 25.24 -0.61 36.75
N GLY A 956 24.41 0.15 36.05
CA GLY A 956 24.10 1.53 36.44
C GLY A 956 23.03 2.19 35.57
N PRO A 957 22.10 2.97 36.17
CA PRO A 957 21.05 3.66 35.44
C PRO A 957 21.65 4.74 34.52
N ALA A 958 20.95 5.02 33.42
CA ALA A 958 21.35 6.02 32.43
C ALA A 958 21.79 7.34 33.09
N PRO A 959 22.88 7.99 32.63
CA PRO A 959 23.23 9.31 33.12
C PRO A 959 22.12 10.29 32.75
N GLY A 960 21.44 10.82 33.76
CA GLY A 960 20.43 11.86 33.60
C GLY A 960 21.00 13.08 32.92
N LEU A 961 20.22 13.65 32.01
CA LEU A 961 20.41 14.98 31.45
C LEU A 961 20.47 15.99 32.61
N GLN A 962 21.68 16.43 32.97
CA GLN A 962 21.84 17.63 33.77
C GLN A 962 21.51 18.83 32.88
N GLU A 963 20.43 19.52 33.24
CA GLU A 963 20.12 20.87 32.79
C GLU A 963 21.32 21.78 33.06
N ALA A 964 21.88 22.34 32.00
CA ALA A 964 22.86 23.42 32.12
C ALA A 964 22.09 24.72 32.34
N THR A 965 21.95 25.13 33.61
CA THR A 965 21.79 26.53 33.97
C THR A 965 23.14 27.24 33.82
N GLY A 966 23.20 28.24 32.95
CA GLY A 966 24.36 29.09 32.70
C GLY A 966 24.27 29.80 31.37
#